data_AF-A0A1G7NK68-F1
#
_entry.id   AF-A0A1G7NK68-F1
#
_cell.length_a   1.000
_cell.length_b   1.000
_cell.length_c   1.000
_cell.angle_alpha   90.00
_cell.angle_beta   90.00
_cell.angle_gamma   90.00
#
_symmetry.space_group_name_H-M   'P 1'
#
loop_
_entity.id
_entity.type
_entity.pdbx_description
1 polymer ?
#
loop_
_entity_poly.entity_id
_entity_poly.type
_entity_poly.pdbx_seq_one_letter_code
_entity_poly.pdbx_strand_id
1 'polypeptide(L)'
;MSLDHAPALRHTIDARTYADPDPLLAELIETADLTKEDRTQISADAAELVRDIRGTSAPGMMEVFLAEYGLSTEEGVALMCLAEALLRVPDAETIDALIEDKIAPSDWGRHMGHSTSSLVNASTWALMLTGRVLDDDRPGPVRHLRAAIKRLGEPVIRTAVSRAMREMGRQFVLGEDIQAAMKRARGMEKKGFTYSYDMLGEAARTEADAKRYHLSYSRAISAIADACTHDDTRKNPGISVKLSALHPRYELAQEAGVMRDLVPRLRALALLAKSAGMGLNIDAEEADRLALSLEVIDTVMAEPALAGWDGFGVVVQAYGPRAGIVIDTLYDMAERHDRRIMVRLVKGAYWDTEIKQAQVEGIDGFPVFTRKAATDVSYIANARKLLNMTDRIYPQFATHNAHTVAAVLHMADDPEAYEFQRLHGMGETLHDIVMQKHGTRCRIYAPVGAHRDLLAYLVRRLLENGANSSFVNQIVDEDVPPEVVAADPFDQLQDSIPTIPRGPEVFQPQRANAKGFDLAHSPTLAAIEEARAPYAEATWDAAPILAGPSAPEAAEAVTNPTGGTSPGTVRPASEADVATALDNAALWDASLNTRRATLLRAADMLEERYGEIFAILAREAGKGLPDCVAELREAVDFLRYYAGQATNTPPAGIFTCISPWNFPLAIFCGQVTAALAAGNAVLAKPAEQTPLIAKLAVDVLHEAGVPRSALQLLPGGGKVGAALTSDARINGVAFTGSTATALRIRAAMAEYCAPGTPLIAETGGLNAMIVDSTALPEQAVQAIVESAFQSAGQRCSAVRCLYVQEDIAEDLIRMLTGAMQALKMGDPWHLSTDVGPVIDAQAREGIIEHIETARAEGRVIADLKAPKGGTFVGPAILRVNSIADMQREIFGPVLHVATFKSHELDAVIDAINATGYGLTFGLHTRIDDRVQHVSERIEAGNIYVNRNQIGAIVGSQPFGGEGLSGTGPKAGGPNYLPRFSAPDHQDCAGTWDSEQSQLPALPAHQPGVLETQTLPGPTGESNRLSTLPRPALLCMGPGAETAAAQAKAVRALGGVAVEATGRIDPDLLTTGPAYGGLLWWGDDATARDIDMALAKRDGAIIPLLRGLPDTARVRAERHVCVDTTASGGNAQLLGMMA
;
A
#
# COMPACT_ATOMS: atom_id res chain seq x y z
N MET A 1 13.08 -39.27 7.90
CA MET A 1 14.52 -39.02 7.68
C MET A 1 14.66 -37.53 7.45
N SER A 2 15.38 -36.86 8.35
CA SER A 2 15.86 -35.46 8.38
C SER A 2 14.95 -34.34 7.82
N LEU A 3 14.14 -33.73 8.70
CA LEU A 3 13.65 -32.34 8.55
C LEU A 3 14.75 -31.29 8.85
N ASP A 4 15.98 -31.73 9.21
CA ASP A 4 17.10 -30.86 9.61
C ASP A 4 17.78 -30.12 8.43
N HIS A 5 17.27 -30.21 7.19
CA HIS A 5 17.84 -29.53 6.01
C HIS A 5 17.04 -28.34 5.48
N ALA A 6 15.72 -28.29 5.72
CA ALA A 6 14.89 -27.19 5.20
C ALA A 6 15.30 -25.80 5.72
N PRO A 7 15.61 -25.62 7.03
CA PRO A 7 16.07 -24.33 7.54
C PRO A 7 17.39 -23.86 6.91
N ALA A 8 18.26 -24.80 6.51
CA ALA A 8 19.55 -24.50 5.91
C ALA A 8 19.39 -24.01 4.46
N LEU A 9 18.53 -24.67 3.66
CA LEU A 9 18.30 -24.26 2.27
C LEU A 9 17.74 -22.85 2.17
N ARG A 10 16.67 -22.56 2.93
CA ARG A 10 16.02 -21.25 2.92
C ARG A 10 17.00 -20.14 3.29
N HIS A 11 17.73 -20.32 4.38
CA HIS A 11 18.70 -19.33 4.83
C HIS A 11 19.78 -19.06 3.78
N THR A 12 20.27 -20.10 3.09
CA THR A 12 21.26 -19.96 2.02
C THR A 12 20.73 -19.18 0.82
N ILE A 13 19.50 -19.45 0.37
CA ILE A 13 18.87 -18.72 -0.74
C ILE A 13 18.60 -17.27 -0.34
N ASP A 14 17.99 -17.07 0.83
CA ASP A 14 17.58 -15.76 1.30
C ASP A 14 18.78 -14.85 1.58
N ALA A 15 19.92 -15.38 2.05
CA ALA A 15 21.13 -14.59 2.28
C ALA A 15 21.66 -13.87 1.02
N ARG A 16 21.24 -14.29 -0.18
CA ARG A 16 21.59 -13.65 -1.46
C ARG A 16 20.49 -12.72 -2.00
N THR A 17 19.40 -12.49 -1.27
CA THR A 17 18.26 -11.66 -1.70
C THR A 17 18.70 -10.25 -2.07
N TYR A 18 19.48 -9.60 -1.20
CA TYR A 18 19.97 -8.23 -1.39
C TYR A 18 21.48 -8.19 -1.66
N ALA A 19 21.99 -9.15 -2.44
CA ALA A 19 23.41 -9.19 -2.78
C ALA A 19 23.84 -7.89 -3.49
N ASP A 20 25.07 -7.44 -3.21
CA ASP A 20 25.68 -6.32 -3.93
C ASP A 20 25.74 -6.65 -5.43
N PRO A 21 25.10 -5.84 -6.30
CA PRO A 21 25.02 -6.15 -7.72
C PRO A 21 26.38 -6.16 -8.42
N ASP A 22 27.37 -5.40 -7.96
CA ASP A 22 28.63 -5.24 -8.71
C ASP A 22 29.52 -6.49 -8.64
N PRO A 23 29.85 -7.07 -7.47
CA PRO A 23 30.53 -8.35 -7.38
C PRO A 23 29.75 -9.49 -8.05
N LEU A 24 28.43 -9.51 -7.89
CA LEU A 24 27.60 -10.54 -8.51
C LEU A 24 27.61 -10.43 -10.04
N LEU A 25 27.58 -9.23 -10.59
CA LEU A 25 27.68 -9.04 -12.04
C LEU A 25 29.03 -9.49 -12.57
N ALA A 26 30.12 -9.28 -11.83
CA ALA A 26 31.43 -9.82 -12.23
C ALA A 26 31.42 -11.36 -12.29
N GLU A 27 30.83 -12.03 -11.28
CA GLU A 27 30.64 -13.50 -11.26
C GLU A 27 29.77 -13.98 -12.43
N LEU A 28 28.71 -13.24 -12.77
CA LEU A 28 27.83 -13.57 -13.90
C LEU A 28 28.53 -13.39 -15.25
N ILE A 29 29.34 -12.34 -15.41
CA ILE A 29 30.13 -12.12 -16.63
C ILE A 29 31.14 -13.25 -16.82
N GLU A 30 31.82 -13.66 -15.76
CA GLU A 30 32.72 -14.82 -15.79
C GLU A 30 31.97 -16.11 -16.13
N THR A 31 30.78 -16.32 -15.55
CA THR A 31 29.94 -17.50 -15.81
C THR A 31 29.45 -17.56 -17.26
N ALA A 32 29.17 -16.42 -17.90
CA ALA A 32 28.77 -16.40 -19.31
C ALA A 32 29.89 -16.91 -20.24
N ASP A 33 31.15 -16.64 -19.88
CA ASP A 33 32.36 -17.02 -20.61
C ASP A 33 32.26 -16.70 -22.11
N LEU A 34 32.04 -15.42 -22.41
CA LEU A 34 31.93 -14.90 -23.78
C LEU A 34 33.05 -13.90 -24.04
N THR A 35 33.89 -14.20 -25.03
CA THR A 35 34.92 -13.28 -25.50
C THR A 35 34.31 -12.08 -26.20
N LYS A 36 35.11 -11.04 -26.47
CA LYS A 36 34.64 -9.88 -27.23
C LYS A 36 34.26 -10.28 -28.66
N GLU A 37 35.00 -11.21 -29.25
CA GLU A 37 34.71 -11.79 -30.56
C GLU A 37 33.36 -12.52 -30.56
N ASP A 38 33.10 -13.38 -29.55
CA ASP A 38 31.81 -14.07 -29.40
C ASP A 38 30.65 -13.08 -29.33
N ARG A 39 30.78 -12.07 -28.46
CA ARG A 39 29.77 -11.03 -28.26
C ARG A 39 29.50 -10.23 -29.54
N THR A 40 30.55 -9.91 -30.29
CA THR A 40 30.41 -9.22 -31.58
C THR A 40 29.64 -10.07 -32.59
N GLN A 41 29.92 -11.38 -32.64
CA GLN A 41 29.20 -12.31 -33.53
C GLN A 41 27.73 -12.45 -33.11
N ILE A 42 27.47 -12.61 -31.81
CA ILE A 42 26.11 -12.70 -31.25
C ILE A 42 25.28 -11.47 -31.64
N SER A 43 25.81 -10.26 -31.48
CA SER A 43 25.12 -9.02 -31.85
C SER A 43 24.87 -8.94 -33.36
N ALA A 44 25.80 -9.41 -34.19
CA ALA A 44 25.61 -9.45 -35.64
C ALA A 44 24.50 -10.44 -36.06
N ASP A 45 24.49 -11.63 -35.49
CA ASP A 45 23.47 -12.66 -35.73
C ASP A 45 22.10 -12.20 -35.24
N ALA A 46 22.05 -11.55 -34.08
CA ALA A 46 20.83 -10.95 -33.53
C ALA A 46 20.29 -9.82 -34.41
N ALA A 47 21.17 -8.96 -34.94
CA ALA A 47 20.77 -7.92 -35.90
C ALA A 47 20.26 -8.54 -37.21
N GLU A 48 20.83 -9.66 -37.67
CA GLU A 48 20.28 -10.41 -38.81
C GLU A 48 18.88 -10.95 -38.51
N LEU A 49 18.65 -11.56 -37.35
CA LEU A 49 17.32 -11.99 -36.92
C LEU A 49 16.31 -10.84 -36.92
N VAL A 50 16.70 -9.65 -36.43
CA VAL A 50 15.83 -8.45 -36.47
C VAL A 50 15.51 -8.04 -37.91
N ARG A 51 16.49 -8.07 -38.82
CA ARG A 51 16.27 -7.78 -40.25
C ARG A 51 15.34 -8.80 -40.90
N ASP A 52 15.50 -10.08 -40.59
CA ASP A 52 14.63 -11.15 -41.10
C ASP A 52 13.19 -10.95 -40.64
N ILE A 53 12.99 -10.62 -39.35
CA ILE A 53 11.66 -10.35 -38.78
C ILE A 53 10.99 -9.17 -39.48
N ARG A 54 11.72 -8.06 -39.69
CA ARG A 54 11.22 -6.88 -40.43
C ARG A 54 10.96 -7.17 -41.91
N GLY A 55 11.68 -8.13 -42.50
CA GLY A 55 11.50 -8.56 -43.88
C GLY A 55 10.25 -9.41 -44.14
N THR A 56 9.61 -9.94 -43.09
CA THR A 56 8.41 -10.78 -43.20
C THR A 56 7.13 -9.95 -43.41
N SER A 57 6.31 -10.31 -44.41
CA SER A 57 5.16 -9.51 -44.88
C SER A 57 3.90 -9.53 -43.99
N ALA A 58 3.98 -10.04 -42.75
CA ALA A 58 2.82 -10.27 -41.89
C ALA A 58 3.18 -10.14 -40.39
N PRO A 59 3.41 -8.91 -39.88
CA PRO A 59 3.56 -8.70 -38.44
C PRO A 59 2.29 -9.14 -37.69
N GLY A 60 2.45 -9.64 -36.47
CA GLY A 60 1.32 -10.07 -35.65
C GLY A 60 0.40 -8.89 -35.31
N MET A 61 -0.92 -9.14 -35.22
CA MET A 61 -1.90 -8.10 -34.92
C MET A 61 -1.59 -7.34 -33.61
N MET A 62 -1.05 -8.04 -32.61
CA MET A 62 -0.66 -7.45 -31.33
C MET A 62 0.59 -6.57 -31.46
N GLU A 63 1.58 -6.99 -32.24
CA GLU A 63 2.81 -6.23 -32.47
C GLU A 63 2.52 -4.90 -33.17
N VAL A 64 1.62 -4.91 -34.17
CA VAL A 64 1.15 -3.70 -34.85
C VAL A 64 0.34 -2.81 -33.91
N PHE A 65 -0.48 -3.39 -33.04
CA PHE A 65 -1.25 -2.63 -32.05
C PHE A 65 -0.34 -1.94 -31.02
N LEU A 66 0.66 -2.66 -30.50
CA LEU A 66 1.65 -2.12 -29.55
C LEU A 66 2.49 -0.99 -30.19
N ALA A 67 2.88 -1.15 -31.46
CA ALA A 67 3.60 -0.13 -32.22
C ALA A 67 2.79 1.16 -32.41
N GLU A 68 1.49 1.02 -32.76
CA GLU A 68 0.63 2.15 -33.12
C GLU A 68 0.22 2.99 -31.90
N TYR A 69 -0.09 2.33 -30.78
CA TYR A 69 -0.60 3.02 -29.59
C TYR A 69 0.46 3.24 -28.52
N GLY A 70 1.57 2.49 -28.50
CA GLY A 70 2.63 2.57 -27.49
C GLY A 70 2.10 2.42 -26.06
N LEU A 71 2.25 1.28 -25.40
CA LEU A 71 1.60 1.07 -24.09
C LEU A 71 2.13 1.93 -22.93
N SER A 72 3.24 2.65 -23.13
CA SER A 72 3.72 3.67 -22.20
C SER A 72 3.05 5.04 -22.39
N THR A 73 2.19 5.20 -23.41
CA THR A 73 1.44 6.43 -23.65
C THR A 73 0.18 6.49 -22.79
N GLU A 74 -0.32 7.70 -22.54
CA GLU A 74 -1.61 7.88 -21.86
C GLU A 74 -2.75 7.19 -22.62
N GLU A 75 -2.72 7.19 -23.97
CA GLU A 75 -3.73 6.53 -24.79
C GLU A 75 -3.69 4.99 -24.68
N GLY A 76 -2.49 4.41 -24.66
CA GLY A 76 -2.30 2.97 -24.48
C GLY A 76 -2.81 2.49 -23.12
N VAL A 77 -2.47 3.22 -22.04
CA VAL A 77 -2.95 2.91 -20.67
C VAL A 77 -4.47 3.08 -20.57
N ALA A 78 -5.03 4.16 -21.10
CA ALA A 78 -6.47 4.42 -21.06
C ALA A 78 -7.27 3.35 -21.82
N LEU A 79 -6.81 2.94 -22.99
CA LEU A 79 -7.43 1.87 -23.78
C LEU A 79 -7.41 0.52 -23.04
N MET A 80 -6.36 0.25 -22.28
CA MET A 80 -6.24 -0.97 -21.47
C MET A 80 -7.12 -0.94 -20.24
N CYS A 81 -7.13 0.16 -19.48
CA CYS A 81 -8.05 0.35 -18.37
C CYS A 81 -9.51 0.22 -18.83
N LEU A 82 -9.83 0.75 -20.02
CA LEU A 82 -11.14 0.63 -20.63
C LEU A 82 -11.47 -0.81 -21.05
N ALA A 83 -10.56 -1.50 -21.76
CA ALA A 83 -10.74 -2.89 -22.14
C ALA A 83 -10.94 -3.80 -20.92
N GLU A 84 -10.20 -3.51 -19.84
CA GLU A 84 -10.27 -4.22 -18.59
C GLU A 84 -11.60 -4.03 -17.87
N ALA A 85 -11.99 -2.78 -17.65
CA ALA A 85 -13.20 -2.51 -16.89
C ALA A 85 -14.47 -2.82 -17.70
N LEU A 86 -14.51 -2.60 -19.02
CA LEU A 86 -15.69 -2.95 -19.85
C LEU A 86 -16.02 -4.45 -19.91
N LEU A 87 -15.05 -5.32 -19.67
CA LEU A 87 -15.27 -6.78 -19.67
C LEU A 87 -15.77 -7.31 -18.32
N ARG A 88 -15.67 -6.53 -17.24
CA ARG A 88 -16.02 -6.92 -15.86
C ARG A 88 -17.18 -6.14 -15.27
N VAL A 89 -17.29 -4.84 -15.59
CA VAL A 89 -18.31 -3.96 -15.03
C VAL A 89 -19.68 -4.50 -15.48
N PRO A 90 -20.52 -4.95 -14.54
CA PRO A 90 -21.80 -5.57 -14.85
C PRO A 90 -22.89 -4.53 -15.16
N ASP A 91 -22.72 -3.29 -14.71
CA ASP A 91 -23.75 -2.26 -14.77
C ASP A 91 -23.52 -1.22 -15.88
N ALA A 92 -24.63 -0.75 -16.43
CA ALA A 92 -24.67 0.15 -17.58
C ALA A 92 -24.10 1.54 -17.31
N GLU A 93 -24.42 2.10 -16.14
CA GLU A 93 -24.14 3.48 -15.79
C GLU A 93 -22.64 3.69 -15.53
N THR A 94 -22.02 2.75 -14.81
CA THR A 94 -20.58 2.78 -14.54
C THR A 94 -19.77 2.51 -15.81
N ILE A 95 -20.27 1.67 -16.74
CA ILE A 95 -19.67 1.53 -18.08
C ILE A 95 -19.65 2.87 -18.82
N ASP A 96 -20.76 3.61 -18.80
CA ASP A 96 -20.83 4.88 -19.52
C ASP A 96 -19.89 5.92 -18.90
N ALA A 97 -19.85 6.02 -17.57
CA ALA A 97 -18.91 6.89 -16.85
C ALA A 97 -17.44 6.54 -17.15
N LEU A 98 -17.10 5.26 -17.22
CA LEU A 98 -15.76 4.79 -17.59
C LEU A 98 -15.42 5.13 -19.05
N ILE A 99 -16.37 4.99 -19.97
CA ILE A 99 -16.20 5.34 -21.38
C ILE A 99 -15.96 6.85 -21.51
N GLU A 100 -16.71 7.67 -20.79
CA GLU A 100 -16.54 9.13 -20.77
C GLU A 100 -15.15 9.52 -20.24
N ASP A 101 -14.78 9.02 -19.06
CA ASP A 101 -13.50 9.27 -18.37
C ASP A 101 -12.27 8.89 -19.23
N LYS A 102 -12.28 7.69 -19.83
CA LYS A 102 -11.11 7.16 -20.55
C LYS A 102 -11.05 7.53 -22.03
N ILE A 103 -12.16 7.92 -22.66
CA ILE A 103 -12.20 8.19 -24.11
C ILE A 103 -12.31 9.67 -24.43
N ALA A 104 -13.02 10.48 -23.64
CA ALA A 104 -13.26 11.90 -23.95
C ALA A 104 -12.00 12.79 -23.92
N PRO A 105 -11.00 12.58 -23.02
CA PRO A 105 -9.83 13.46 -22.94
C PRO A 105 -8.76 13.25 -24.02
N SER A 106 -8.69 12.08 -24.67
CA SER A 106 -7.54 11.74 -25.54
C SER A 106 -7.70 12.20 -27.00
N ASP A 107 -6.64 12.72 -27.61
CA ASP A 107 -6.61 13.21 -29.01
C ASP A 107 -6.45 12.05 -30.02
N TRP A 108 -7.41 11.11 -29.99
CA TRP A 108 -7.45 9.91 -30.86
C TRP A 108 -7.38 10.22 -32.36
N GLY A 109 -7.57 11.48 -32.77
CA GLY A 109 -7.52 11.94 -34.16
C GLY A 109 -6.15 11.82 -34.81
N ARG A 110 -5.07 11.68 -34.02
CA ARG A 110 -3.69 11.56 -34.53
C ARG A 110 -3.36 10.19 -35.14
N HIS A 111 -4.08 9.13 -34.77
CA HIS A 111 -3.82 7.75 -35.22
C HIS A 111 -4.63 7.34 -36.47
N MET A 112 -5.26 8.29 -37.18
CA MET A 112 -6.06 7.98 -38.36
C MET A 112 -5.20 7.67 -39.60
N GLY A 113 -5.36 6.45 -40.14
CA GLY A 113 -4.78 6.08 -41.44
C GLY A 113 -3.31 5.67 -41.40
N HIS A 114 -2.75 5.46 -40.20
CA HIS A 114 -1.37 5.04 -39.99
C HIS A 114 -1.20 3.51 -39.89
N SER A 115 -2.26 2.78 -39.52
CA SER A 115 -2.22 1.30 -39.46
C SER A 115 -2.57 0.61 -40.78
N THR A 116 -1.83 -0.45 -41.13
CA THR A 116 -2.10 -1.31 -42.30
C THR A 116 -3.23 -2.33 -42.09
N SER A 117 -3.73 -2.49 -40.85
CA SER A 117 -4.81 -3.42 -40.49
C SER A 117 -6.19 -2.76 -40.55
N SER A 118 -7.12 -3.34 -41.31
CA SER A 118 -8.51 -2.84 -41.43
C SER A 118 -9.31 -2.97 -40.13
N LEU A 119 -8.93 -3.90 -39.25
CA LEU A 119 -9.58 -4.17 -37.97
C LEU A 119 -9.12 -3.19 -36.88
N VAL A 120 -7.81 -2.86 -36.86
CA VAL A 120 -7.24 -1.81 -35.99
C VAL A 120 -7.80 -0.44 -36.36
N ASN A 121 -7.85 -0.15 -37.67
CA ASN A 121 -8.52 1.05 -38.17
C ASN A 121 -10.01 1.10 -37.81
N ALA A 122 -10.72 -0.04 -37.75
CA ALA A 122 -12.13 -0.09 -37.35
C ALA A 122 -12.33 0.13 -35.83
N SER A 123 -11.41 -0.33 -34.98
CA SER A 123 -11.41 -0.04 -33.54
C SER A 123 -11.05 1.43 -33.26
N THR A 124 -10.07 2.02 -33.96
CA THR A 124 -9.81 3.47 -33.92
C THR A 124 -11.05 4.25 -34.35
N TRP A 125 -11.76 3.78 -35.39
CA TRP A 125 -13.00 4.39 -35.86
C TRP A 125 -14.14 4.34 -34.82
N ALA A 126 -14.24 3.25 -34.05
CA ALA A 126 -15.22 3.09 -32.97
C ALA A 126 -14.90 3.98 -31.75
N LEU A 127 -13.62 4.13 -31.39
CA LEU A 127 -13.14 5.00 -30.32
C LEU A 127 -13.22 6.50 -30.68
N MET A 128 -13.04 6.85 -31.96
CA MET A 128 -13.19 8.21 -32.46
C MET A 128 -14.65 8.68 -32.54
N LEU A 129 -15.60 7.75 -32.68
CA LEU A 129 -17.02 8.10 -32.78
C LEU A 129 -17.57 8.67 -31.47
N THR A 130 -16.92 8.39 -30.34
CA THR A 130 -17.22 8.90 -29.00
C THR A 130 -16.52 10.23 -28.70
N GLY A 131 -15.23 10.37 -29.00
CA GLY A 131 -14.46 11.58 -28.67
C GLY A 131 -14.89 12.84 -29.43
N ARG A 132 -15.39 12.73 -30.66
CA ARG A 132 -15.83 13.89 -31.48
C ARG A 132 -17.27 14.35 -31.23
N VAL A 133 -17.96 13.81 -30.22
CA VAL A 133 -19.35 14.20 -29.90
C VAL A 133 -19.42 15.39 -28.93
N LEU A 134 -18.33 15.70 -28.21
CA LEU A 134 -18.31 16.65 -27.09
C LEU A 134 -17.46 17.92 -27.30
N ASP A 135 -16.83 18.08 -28.47
CA ASP A 135 -16.04 19.28 -28.79
C ASP A 135 -16.94 20.33 -29.47
N ASP A 136 -17.32 21.39 -28.76
CA ASP A 136 -18.38 22.33 -29.19
C ASP A 136 -17.94 23.41 -30.19
N ASP A 137 -16.65 23.51 -30.52
CA ASP A 137 -16.08 24.74 -31.14
C ASP A 137 -15.44 24.61 -32.54
N ARG A 138 -15.79 23.62 -33.38
CA ARG A 138 -15.29 23.58 -34.79
C ARG A 138 -16.37 23.39 -35.87
N PRO A 139 -16.50 24.32 -36.85
CA PRO A 139 -17.49 24.23 -37.92
C PRO A 139 -17.03 23.26 -39.04
N GLY A 140 -17.83 22.23 -39.34
CA GLY A 140 -17.54 21.29 -40.43
C GLY A 140 -18.64 20.26 -40.73
N PRO A 141 -18.45 19.37 -41.73
CA PRO A 141 -19.41 18.34 -42.20
C PRO A 141 -19.85 17.32 -41.12
N VAL A 142 -19.22 17.39 -39.94
CA VAL A 142 -19.51 16.64 -38.70
C VAL A 142 -20.95 16.84 -38.19
N ARG A 143 -21.62 17.95 -38.53
CA ARG A 143 -23.02 18.23 -38.11
C ARG A 143 -24.03 17.18 -38.60
N HIS A 144 -23.81 16.58 -39.78
CA HIS A 144 -24.70 15.55 -40.33
C HIS A 144 -24.48 14.17 -39.68
N LEU A 145 -23.27 13.90 -39.19
CA LEU A 145 -22.94 12.70 -38.41
C LEU A 145 -23.52 12.80 -36.98
N ARG A 146 -23.52 14.01 -36.38
CA ARG A 146 -24.14 14.32 -35.06
C ARG A 146 -25.63 13.98 -35.02
N ALA A 147 -26.38 14.26 -36.09
CA ALA A 147 -27.82 13.95 -36.20
C ALA A 147 -28.10 12.45 -36.38
N ALA A 148 -27.13 11.66 -36.86
CA ALA A 148 -27.24 10.21 -36.97
C ALA A 148 -26.88 9.52 -35.64
N ILE A 149 -25.84 10.00 -34.93
CA ILE A 149 -25.38 9.42 -33.65
C ILE A 149 -26.35 9.73 -32.50
N LYS A 150 -26.88 10.96 -32.41
CA LYS A 150 -27.95 11.33 -31.45
C LYS A 150 -29.27 10.57 -31.71
N ARG A 151 -29.41 10.01 -32.90
CA ARG A 151 -30.55 9.20 -33.35
C ARG A 151 -30.31 7.68 -33.18
N LEU A 152 -29.07 7.26 -32.90
CA LEU A 152 -28.67 5.88 -32.63
C LEU A 152 -28.55 5.58 -31.12
N GLY A 153 -28.24 6.59 -30.29
CA GLY A 153 -28.25 6.50 -28.81
C GLY A 153 -27.01 5.84 -28.18
N GLU A 154 -26.72 6.18 -26.92
CA GLU A 154 -25.67 5.57 -26.07
C GLU A 154 -25.62 4.02 -26.11
N PRO A 155 -26.76 3.29 -26.16
CA PRO A 155 -26.73 1.82 -26.20
C PRO A 155 -26.01 1.23 -27.42
N VAL A 156 -26.03 1.92 -28.58
CA VAL A 156 -25.38 1.44 -29.80
C VAL A 156 -23.86 1.61 -29.71
N ILE A 157 -23.39 2.71 -29.11
CA ILE A 157 -21.97 2.97 -28.84
C ILE A 157 -21.43 1.93 -27.86
N ARG A 158 -22.12 1.72 -26.74
CA ARG A 158 -21.74 0.70 -25.74
C ARG A 158 -21.61 -0.69 -26.36
N THR A 159 -22.57 -1.07 -27.21
CA THR A 159 -22.56 -2.35 -27.92
C THR A 159 -21.38 -2.45 -28.88
N ALA A 160 -21.04 -1.38 -29.58
CA ALA A 160 -19.92 -1.34 -30.51
C ALA A 160 -18.56 -1.45 -29.78
N VAL A 161 -18.34 -0.64 -28.74
CA VAL A 161 -17.09 -0.65 -27.94
C VAL A 161 -16.93 -2.00 -27.23
N SER A 162 -17.98 -2.50 -26.57
CA SER A 162 -17.93 -3.80 -25.89
C SER A 162 -17.63 -4.96 -26.84
N ARG A 163 -18.15 -4.90 -28.08
CA ARG A 163 -17.87 -5.91 -29.11
C ARG A 163 -16.43 -5.82 -29.62
N ALA A 164 -15.91 -4.61 -29.82
CA ALA A 164 -14.51 -4.40 -30.19
C ALA A 164 -13.56 -4.91 -29.09
N MET A 165 -13.83 -4.57 -27.82
CA MET A 165 -13.03 -5.05 -26.67
C MET A 165 -13.06 -6.57 -26.52
N ARG A 166 -14.23 -7.21 -26.71
CA ARG A 166 -14.31 -8.68 -26.70
C ARG A 166 -13.50 -9.34 -27.81
N GLU A 167 -13.49 -8.74 -29.00
CA GLU A 167 -12.72 -9.28 -30.13
C GLU A 167 -11.21 -9.11 -29.93
N MET A 168 -10.78 -8.00 -29.30
CA MET A 168 -9.38 -7.82 -28.89
C MET A 168 -9.00 -8.77 -27.74
N GLY A 169 -9.88 -8.99 -26.76
CA GLY A 169 -9.69 -9.95 -25.66
C GLY A 169 -9.38 -11.37 -26.15
N ARG A 170 -9.94 -11.78 -27.29
CA ARG A 170 -9.67 -13.09 -27.91
C ARG A 170 -8.23 -13.26 -28.40
N GLN A 171 -7.47 -12.20 -28.59
CA GLN A 171 -6.05 -12.28 -28.99
C GLN A 171 -5.13 -12.59 -27.81
N PHE A 172 -5.59 -12.38 -26.57
CA PHE A 172 -4.80 -12.57 -25.36
C PHE A 172 -4.99 -13.93 -24.69
N VAL A 173 -6.11 -14.61 -24.95
CA VAL A 173 -6.35 -15.99 -24.54
C VAL A 173 -6.43 -16.91 -25.75
N LEU A 174 -5.75 -18.04 -25.68
CA LEU A 174 -5.86 -19.06 -26.71
C LEU A 174 -7.27 -19.66 -26.73
N GLY A 175 -7.98 -19.70 -25.60
CA GLY A 175 -9.38 -20.12 -25.52
C GLY A 175 -10.02 -19.78 -24.17
N GLU A 176 -11.35 -19.67 -24.15
CA GLU A 176 -12.13 -19.44 -22.93
C GLU A 176 -12.12 -20.67 -21.99
N ASP A 177 -11.87 -21.85 -22.55
CA ASP A 177 -11.67 -23.10 -21.84
C ASP A 177 -10.57 -23.93 -22.51
N ILE A 178 -10.12 -24.98 -21.82
CA ILE A 178 -9.01 -25.83 -22.27
C ILE A 178 -9.32 -26.57 -23.58
N GLN A 179 -10.57 -26.95 -23.83
CA GLN A 179 -10.96 -27.67 -25.04
C GLN A 179 -10.90 -26.74 -26.26
N ALA A 180 -11.39 -25.51 -26.11
CA ALA A 180 -11.28 -24.47 -27.12
C ALA A 180 -9.82 -24.13 -27.40
N ALA A 181 -8.99 -24.01 -26.34
CA ALA A 181 -7.57 -23.73 -26.47
C ALA A 181 -6.83 -24.83 -27.24
N MET A 182 -7.03 -26.11 -26.87
CA MET A 182 -6.44 -27.27 -27.58
C MET A 182 -6.89 -27.35 -29.04
N LYS A 183 -8.15 -27.02 -29.34
CA LYS A 183 -8.64 -26.99 -30.73
C LYS A 183 -7.90 -25.95 -31.57
N ARG A 184 -7.61 -24.77 -31.01
CA ARG A 184 -6.85 -23.71 -31.70
C ARG A 184 -5.35 -24.04 -31.78
N ALA A 185 -4.80 -24.67 -30.75
CA ALA A 185 -3.38 -25.09 -30.68
C ALA A 185 -2.93 -25.93 -31.88
N ARG A 186 -3.81 -26.78 -32.41
CA ARG A 186 -3.58 -27.64 -33.60
C ARG A 186 -3.01 -26.90 -34.82
N GLY A 187 -3.25 -25.60 -34.95
CA GLY A 187 -2.67 -24.79 -36.02
C GLY A 187 -1.14 -24.72 -35.93
N MET A 188 -0.61 -24.35 -34.77
CA MET A 188 0.84 -24.21 -34.56
C MET A 188 1.51 -25.55 -34.28
N GLU A 189 0.81 -26.51 -33.69
CA GLU A 189 1.34 -27.89 -33.53
C GLU A 189 1.74 -28.50 -34.87
N LYS A 190 0.98 -28.23 -35.94
CA LYS A 190 1.34 -28.65 -37.31
C LYS A 190 2.60 -28.01 -37.86
N LYS A 191 2.99 -26.84 -37.33
CA LYS A 191 4.26 -26.17 -37.66
C LYS A 191 5.42 -26.66 -36.78
N GLY A 192 5.17 -27.56 -35.84
CA GLY A 192 6.20 -28.14 -34.94
C GLY A 192 6.26 -27.52 -33.54
N PHE A 193 5.39 -26.55 -33.21
CA PHE A 193 5.32 -26.00 -31.85
C PHE A 193 4.71 -27.00 -30.86
N THR A 194 5.11 -26.88 -29.59
CA THR A 194 4.38 -27.49 -28.47
C THR A 194 3.74 -26.41 -27.61
N TYR A 195 2.92 -26.79 -26.63
CA TYR A 195 2.21 -25.84 -25.75
C TYR A 195 2.51 -26.09 -24.27
N SER A 196 2.45 -25.01 -23.47
CA SER A 196 2.28 -25.04 -22.01
C SER A 196 1.06 -24.18 -21.69
N TYR A 197 -0.03 -24.80 -21.21
CA TYR A 197 -1.28 -24.06 -20.94
C TYR A 197 -1.22 -23.39 -19.56
N ASP A 198 -1.50 -22.09 -19.50
CA ASP A 198 -1.64 -21.30 -18.28
C ASP A 198 -3.12 -21.07 -17.99
N MET A 199 -3.62 -21.63 -16.90
CA MET A 199 -5.05 -21.59 -16.57
C MET A 199 -5.47 -20.28 -15.88
N LEU A 200 -4.62 -19.24 -15.88
CA LEU A 200 -4.87 -17.89 -15.35
C LEU A 200 -5.21 -17.80 -13.85
N GLY A 201 -5.25 -18.93 -13.14
CA GLY A 201 -5.46 -18.93 -11.70
C GLY A 201 -4.24 -18.41 -10.96
N GLU A 202 -4.45 -17.40 -10.12
CA GLU A 202 -3.45 -16.83 -9.21
C GLU A 202 -4.12 -16.21 -7.97
N ALA A 203 -3.32 -15.95 -6.93
CA ALA A 203 -3.71 -15.16 -5.76
C ALA A 203 -5.06 -15.56 -5.13
N ALA A 204 -5.23 -16.84 -4.80
CA ALA A 204 -6.43 -17.30 -4.09
C ALA A 204 -6.61 -16.45 -2.81
N ARG A 205 -7.81 -15.91 -2.60
CA ARG A 205 -8.15 -15.16 -1.39
C ARG A 205 -8.87 -16.01 -0.36
N THR A 206 -9.52 -17.07 -0.82
CA THR A 206 -10.28 -17.99 0.02
C THR A 206 -9.86 -19.43 -0.21
N GLU A 207 -10.10 -20.28 0.78
CA GLU A 207 -9.94 -21.74 0.62
C GLU A 207 -10.87 -22.32 -0.47
N ALA A 208 -12.01 -21.67 -0.73
CA ALA A 208 -12.89 -22.04 -1.84
C ALA A 208 -12.27 -21.72 -3.21
N ASP A 209 -11.59 -20.58 -3.35
CA ASP A 209 -10.83 -20.24 -4.55
C ASP A 209 -9.72 -21.26 -4.79
N ALA A 210 -8.96 -21.58 -3.74
CA ALA A 210 -7.86 -22.53 -3.86
C ALA A 210 -8.32 -23.93 -4.31
N LYS A 211 -9.46 -24.41 -3.78
CA LYS A 211 -10.10 -25.64 -4.25
C LYS A 211 -10.59 -25.53 -5.70
N ARG A 212 -11.18 -24.40 -6.07
CA ARG A 212 -11.66 -24.13 -7.44
C ARG A 212 -10.51 -24.18 -8.44
N TYR A 213 -9.39 -23.51 -8.15
CA TYR A 213 -8.20 -23.54 -9.00
C TYR A 213 -7.57 -24.93 -9.08
N HIS A 214 -7.42 -25.62 -7.95
CA HIS A 214 -6.94 -27.00 -7.94
C HIS A 214 -7.80 -27.93 -8.83
N LEU A 215 -9.13 -27.78 -8.78
CA LEU A 215 -10.04 -28.53 -9.65
C LEU A 215 -9.93 -28.10 -11.12
N SER A 216 -9.74 -26.81 -11.39
CA SER A 216 -9.50 -26.28 -12.74
C SER A 216 -8.24 -26.89 -13.35
N TYR A 217 -7.12 -26.89 -12.62
CA TYR A 217 -5.88 -27.53 -13.04
C TYR A 217 -6.07 -29.04 -13.25
N SER A 218 -6.73 -29.74 -12.33
CA SER A 218 -6.98 -31.19 -12.45
C SER A 218 -7.77 -31.54 -13.73
N ARG A 219 -8.81 -30.75 -14.05
CA ARG A 219 -9.61 -30.90 -15.26
C ARG A 219 -8.82 -30.58 -16.52
N ALA A 220 -8.00 -29.53 -16.48
CA ALA A 220 -7.13 -29.17 -17.58
C ALA A 220 -6.11 -30.27 -17.87
N ILE A 221 -5.44 -30.81 -16.84
CA ILE A 221 -4.51 -31.95 -16.99
C ILE A 221 -5.23 -33.16 -17.62
N SER A 222 -6.43 -33.48 -17.13
CA SER A 222 -7.20 -34.60 -17.69
C SER A 222 -7.59 -34.39 -19.15
N ALA A 223 -7.89 -33.15 -19.55
CA ALA A 223 -8.20 -32.80 -20.94
C ALA A 223 -6.96 -32.84 -21.85
N ILE A 224 -5.84 -32.29 -21.39
CA ILE A 224 -4.59 -32.22 -22.15
C ILE A 224 -3.99 -33.62 -22.35
N ALA A 225 -4.24 -34.56 -21.42
CA ALA A 225 -3.76 -35.94 -21.51
C ALA A 225 -4.11 -36.63 -22.84
N ASP A 226 -5.27 -36.32 -23.44
CA ASP A 226 -5.68 -36.85 -24.75
C ASP A 226 -4.74 -36.45 -25.90
N ALA A 227 -3.98 -35.36 -25.72
CA ALA A 227 -2.99 -34.87 -26.68
C ALA A 227 -1.54 -35.25 -26.32
N CYS A 228 -1.32 -35.94 -25.20
CA CYS A 228 0.00 -36.44 -24.80
C CYS A 228 0.27 -37.80 -25.47
N THR A 229 0.63 -37.78 -26.76
CA THR A 229 0.77 -39.00 -27.58
C THR A 229 2.20 -39.52 -27.73
N HIS A 230 3.19 -38.89 -27.10
CA HIS A 230 4.60 -39.28 -27.18
C HIS A 230 5.11 -39.84 -25.85
N ASP A 231 6.06 -40.79 -25.91
CA ASP A 231 6.76 -41.27 -24.71
C ASP A 231 7.72 -40.21 -24.14
N ASP A 232 8.25 -39.34 -25.01
CA ASP A 232 9.09 -38.20 -24.63
C ASP A 232 8.23 -37.02 -24.18
N THR A 233 8.27 -36.71 -22.88
CA THR A 233 7.47 -35.63 -22.27
C THR A 233 7.74 -34.27 -22.93
N ARG A 234 8.96 -34.05 -23.46
CA ARG A 234 9.32 -32.80 -24.15
C ARG A 234 8.52 -32.57 -25.43
N LYS A 235 7.98 -33.63 -26.04
CA LYS A 235 7.17 -33.55 -27.27
C LYS A 235 5.67 -33.41 -26.98
N ASN A 236 5.26 -33.69 -25.74
CA ASN A 236 3.86 -33.54 -25.33
C ASN A 236 3.55 -32.08 -24.95
N PRO A 237 2.28 -31.66 -25.01
CA PRO A 237 1.85 -30.43 -24.36
C PRO A 237 2.06 -30.51 -22.84
N GLY A 238 2.13 -29.36 -22.19
CA GLY A 238 2.27 -29.23 -20.75
C GLY A 238 1.28 -28.24 -20.14
N ILE A 239 1.36 -28.07 -18.83
CA ILE A 239 0.58 -27.10 -18.06
C ILE A 239 1.51 -26.27 -17.16
N SER A 240 1.12 -25.02 -16.88
CA SER A 240 1.75 -24.15 -15.91
C SER A 240 0.80 -23.88 -14.74
N VAL A 241 1.33 -23.97 -13.52
CA VAL A 241 0.58 -23.84 -12.25
C VAL A 241 1.26 -22.77 -11.39
N LYS A 242 0.47 -21.90 -10.75
CA LYS A 242 0.95 -20.93 -9.77
C LYS A 242 0.63 -21.42 -8.36
N LEU A 243 1.57 -21.28 -7.43
CA LEU A 243 1.39 -21.79 -6.06
C LEU A 243 0.40 -20.94 -5.27
N SER A 244 0.37 -19.63 -5.52
CA SER A 244 -0.63 -18.71 -4.94
C SER A 244 -2.07 -19.07 -5.27
N ALA A 245 -2.34 -19.77 -6.37
CA ALA A 245 -3.66 -20.27 -6.71
C ALA A 245 -4.08 -21.48 -5.86
N LEU A 246 -3.14 -22.17 -5.19
CA LEU A 246 -3.41 -23.42 -4.47
C LEU A 246 -3.52 -23.23 -2.96
N HIS A 247 -3.27 -22.04 -2.43
CA HIS A 247 -3.42 -21.73 -1.01
C HIS A 247 -3.75 -20.25 -0.77
N PRO A 248 -4.73 -19.91 0.09
CA PRO A 248 -5.15 -18.53 0.28
C PRO A 248 -4.14 -17.65 1.04
N ARG A 249 -3.18 -18.27 1.72
CA ARG A 249 -2.12 -17.61 2.50
C ARG A 249 -0.77 -18.19 2.13
N TYR A 250 -0.41 -18.08 0.86
CA TYR A 250 0.88 -18.56 0.35
C TYR A 250 1.97 -17.52 0.66
N GLU A 251 2.46 -17.56 1.90
CA GLU A 251 3.41 -16.61 2.46
C GLU A 251 4.20 -17.27 3.61
N LEU A 252 5.39 -16.74 3.89
CA LEU A 252 6.29 -17.28 4.91
C LEU A 252 5.65 -17.34 6.30
N ALA A 253 4.89 -16.31 6.68
CA ALA A 253 4.20 -16.25 7.97
C ALA A 253 3.26 -17.44 8.21
N GLN A 254 2.73 -18.04 7.13
CA GLN A 254 1.79 -19.16 7.18
C GLN A 254 2.41 -20.48 6.67
N GLU A 255 3.74 -20.61 6.74
CA GLU A 255 4.51 -21.78 6.30
C GLU A 255 3.89 -23.12 6.72
N ALA A 256 3.54 -23.27 8.00
CA ALA A 256 2.97 -24.53 8.50
C ALA A 256 1.64 -24.89 7.80
N GLY A 257 0.82 -23.88 7.43
CA GLY A 257 -0.39 -24.05 6.65
C GLY A 257 -0.08 -24.39 5.19
N VAL A 258 0.88 -23.69 4.58
CA VAL A 258 1.36 -23.95 3.22
C VAL A 258 1.84 -25.40 3.08
N MET A 259 2.74 -25.86 3.95
CA MET A 259 3.28 -27.22 3.89
C MET A 259 2.20 -28.29 4.13
N ARG A 260 1.21 -28.01 4.98
CA ARG A 260 0.10 -28.92 5.25
C ARG A 260 -0.87 -29.04 4.07
N ASP A 261 -1.23 -27.91 3.44
CA ASP A 261 -2.37 -27.85 2.53
C ASP A 261 -1.98 -27.72 1.05
N LEU A 262 -0.93 -26.97 0.74
CA LEU A 262 -0.46 -26.72 -0.63
C LEU A 262 0.33 -27.92 -1.18
N VAL A 263 1.25 -28.48 -0.41
CA VAL A 263 2.08 -29.62 -0.85
C VAL A 263 1.23 -30.81 -1.33
N PRO A 264 0.18 -31.27 -0.59
CA PRO A 264 -0.68 -32.35 -1.10
C PRO A 264 -1.43 -32.02 -2.38
N ARG A 265 -1.84 -30.75 -2.58
CA ARG A 265 -2.53 -30.29 -3.81
C ARG A 265 -1.58 -30.34 -5.00
N LEU A 266 -0.39 -29.75 -4.86
CA LEU A 266 0.62 -29.77 -5.91
C LEU A 266 1.04 -31.20 -6.25
N ARG A 267 1.27 -32.04 -5.24
CA ARG A 267 1.58 -33.47 -5.45
C ARG A 267 0.49 -34.19 -6.24
N ALA A 268 -0.79 -33.94 -5.94
CA ALA A 268 -1.89 -34.55 -6.69
C ALA A 268 -1.87 -34.15 -8.17
N LEU A 269 -1.64 -32.87 -8.48
CA LEU A 269 -1.50 -32.39 -9.85
C LEU A 269 -0.27 -33.00 -10.55
N ALA A 270 0.87 -33.11 -9.85
CA ALA A 270 2.09 -33.73 -10.38
C ALA A 270 1.89 -35.21 -10.72
N LEU A 271 1.18 -35.97 -9.88
CA LEU A 271 0.85 -37.37 -10.14
C LEU A 271 -0.07 -37.53 -11.36
N LEU A 272 -1.04 -36.63 -11.52
CA LEU A 272 -1.91 -36.61 -12.71
C LEU A 272 -1.09 -36.30 -13.97
N ALA A 273 -0.23 -35.29 -13.94
CA ALA A 273 0.63 -34.92 -15.07
C ALA A 273 1.60 -36.06 -15.44
N LYS A 274 2.21 -36.71 -14.45
CA LYS A 274 3.01 -37.92 -14.64
C LYS A 274 2.22 -39.01 -15.35
N SER A 275 0.99 -39.30 -14.90
CA SER A 275 0.19 -40.38 -15.49
C SER A 275 -0.15 -40.14 -16.97
N ALA A 276 -0.13 -38.88 -17.40
CA ALA A 276 -0.33 -38.46 -18.78
C ALA A 276 0.97 -38.34 -19.59
N GLY A 277 2.16 -38.47 -18.99
CA GLY A 277 3.43 -38.16 -19.66
C GLY A 277 3.57 -36.68 -20.04
N MET A 278 2.95 -35.79 -19.25
CA MET A 278 2.82 -34.36 -19.50
C MET A 278 3.88 -33.57 -18.73
N GLY A 279 4.32 -32.42 -19.27
CA GLY A 279 5.11 -31.46 -18.49
C GLY A 279 4.22 -30.63 -17.55
N LEU A 280 4.63 -30.46 -16.29
CA LEU A 280 3.97 -29.57 -15.32
C LEU A 280 4.99 -28.58 -14.79
N ASN A 281 4.83 -27.31 -15.12
CA ASN A 281 5.71 -26.22 -14.68
C ASN A 281 5.11 -25.46 -13.51
N ILE A 282 5.91 -25.21 -12.49
CA ILE A 282 5.57 -24.31 -11.39
C ILE A 282 6.10 -22.93 -11.75
N ASP A 283 5.19 -21.99 -11.98
CA ASP A 283 5.52 -20.62 -12.32
C ASP A 283 6.11 -19.88 -11.11
N ALA A 284 7.08 -19.00 -11.37
CA ALA A 284 7.69 -18.12 -10.37
C ALA A 284 6.85 -16.84 -10.22
N GLU A 285 6.69 -16.41 -8.96
CA GLU A 285 5.84 -15.29 -8.57
C GLU A 285 6.71 -14.16 -7.98
N GLU A 286 6.26 -13.50 -6.91
CA GLU A 286 7.02 -12.46 -6.20
C GLU A 286 8.26 -13.02 -5.49
N ALA A 287 9.24 -12.16 -5.27
CA ALA A 287 10.56 -12.51 -4.78
C ALA A 287 10.57 -13.06 -3.34
N ASP A 288 9.59 -12.66 -2.53
CA ASP A 288 9.38 -13.08 -1.14
C ASP A 288 8.91 -14.54 -1.00
N ARG A 289 8.34 -15.10 -2.08
CA ARG A 289 7.83 -16.48 -2.15
C ARG A 289 8.87 -17.47 -2.65
N LEU A 290 9.99 -17.01 -3.20
CA LEU A 290 10.97 -17.87 -3.89
C LEU A 290 11.47 -19.01 -2.99
N ALA A 291 11.97 -18.72 -1.79
CA ALA A 291 12.56 -19.75 -0.95
C ALA A 291 11.51 -20.73 -0.40
N LEU A 292 10.33 -20.24 -0.01
CA LEU A 292 9.21 -21.10 0.40
C LEU A 292 8.74 -22.02 -0.75
N SER A 293 8.75 -21.52 -1.99
CA SER A 293 8.43 -22.30 -3.18
C SER A 293 9.37 -23.50 -3.34
N LEU A 294 10.67 -23.29 -3.10
CA LEU A 294 11.68 -24.32 -3.28
C LEU A 294 11.53 -25.45 -2.26
N GLU A 295 11.09 -25.16 -1.04
CA GLU A 295 10.80 -26.21 -0.05
C GLU A 295 9.56 -27.02 -0.39
N VAL A 296 8.51 -26.34 -0.87
CA VAL A 296 7.32 -27.01 -1.42
C VAL A 296 7.73 -27.93 -2.58
N ILE A 297 8.57 -27.43 -3.49
CA ILE A 297 9.08 -28.16 -4.66
C ILE A 297 9.92 -29.36 -4.25
N ASP A 298 10.90 -29.20 -3.36
CA ASP A 298 11.77 -30.30 -2.89
C ASP A 298 10.92 -31.40 -2.23
N THR A 299 9.94 -31.00 -1.40
CA THR A 299 9.03 -31.93 -0.73
C THR A 299 8.20 -32.73 -1.73
N VAL A 300 7.67 -32.09 -2.78
CA VAL A 300 6.88 -32.80 -3.81
C VAL A 300 7.79 -33.66 -4.69
N MET A 301 8.96 -33.17 -5.08
CA MET A 301 9.89 -33.91 -5.95
C MET A 301 10.47 -35.16 -5.27
N ALA A 302 10.58 -35.15 -3.94
CA ALA A 302 10.95 -36.31 -3.13
C ALA A 302 9.93 -37.46 -3.20
N GLU A 303 8.70 -37.23 -3.70
CA GLU A 303 7.64 -38.24 -3.77
C GLU A 303 8.08 -39.44 -4.64
N PRO A 304 8.23 -40.65 -4.08
CA PRO A 304 8.68 -41.82 -4.83
C PRO A 304 7.76 -42.17 -5.99
N ALA A 305 6.46 -41.91 -5.85
CA ALA A 305 5.48 -42.15 -6.89
C ALA A 305 5.71 -41.29 -8.16
N LEU A 306 6.57 -40.27 -8.12
CA LEU A 306 6.97 -39.51 -9.31
C LEU A 306 8.11 -40.17 -10.09
N ALA A 307 8.76 -41.24 -9.61
CA ALA A 307 9.97 -41.85 -10.23
C ALA A 307 9.80 -42.15 -11.73
N GLY A 308 10.83 -41.87 -12.55
CA GLY A 308 10.80 -42.12 -14.00
C GLY A 308 9.90 -41.17 -14.81
N TRP A 309 9.58 -39.99 -14.29
CA TRP A 309 8.90 -38.92 -15.02
C TRP A 309 9.79 -37.68 -15.09
N ASP A 310 10.08 -37.25 -16.31
CA ASP A 310 11.02 -36.16 -16.60
C ASP A 310 10.29 -34.81 -16.85
N GLY A 311 9.01 -34.73 -16.51
CA GLY A 311 8.14 -33.59 -16.80
C GLY A 311 7.94 -32.59 -15.65
N PHE A 312 8.58 -32.80 -14.50
CA PHE A 312 8.49 -31.83 -13.39
C PHE A 312 9.28 -30.58 -13.75
N GLY A 313 8.60 -29.42 -13.78
CA GLY A 313 9.15 -28.17 -14.26
C GLY A 313 9.13 -27.05 -13.22
N VAL A 314 10.16 -26.20 -13.23
CA VAL A 314 10.28 -25.03 -12.33
C VAL A 314 10.73 -23.81 -13.13
N VAL A 315 10.11 -22.66 -12.88
CA VAL A 315 10.51 -21.37 -13.47
C VAL A 315 11.54 -20.67 -12.59
N VAL A 316 12.58 -20.08 -13.19
CA VAL A 316 13.60 -19.27 -12.52
C VAL A 316 13.69 -17.90 -13.18
N GLN A 317 13.68 -16.83 -12.38
CA GLN A 317 13.68 -15.45 -12.86
C GLN A 317 15.09 -14.84 -12.82
N ALA A 318 15.67 -14.57 -13.98
CA ALA A 318 17.03 -14.05 -14.13
C ALA A 318 17.21 -12.59 -13.66
N TYR A 319 16.13 -11.82 -13.52
CA TYR A 319 16.19 -10.45 -12.97
C TYR A 319 16.56 -10.42 -11.48
N GLY A 320 16.55 -11.56 -10.78
CA GLY A 320 16.79 -11.69 -9.36
C GLY A 320 18.25 -12.09 -9.11
N PRO A 321 18.95 -11.48 -8.14
CA PRO A 321 20.31 -11.86 -7.75
C PRO A 321 20.47 -13.34 -7.36
N ARG A 322 19.37 -13.99 -6.97
CA ARG A 322 19.32 -15.39 -6.52
C ARG A 322 19.24 -16.41 -7.66
N ALA A 323 19.07 -16.01 -8.92
CA ALA A 323 18.81 -16.93 -10.03
C ALA A 323 19.84 -18.07 -10.15
N GLY A 324 21.14 -17.76 -10.06
CA GLY A 324 22.20 -18.75 -10.19
C GLY A 324 22.21 -19.80 -9.08
N ILE A 325 22.03 -19.38 -7.82
CA ILE A 325 21.99 -20.29 -6.68
C ILE A 325 20.70 -21.13 -6.65
N VAL A 326 19.59 -20.60 -7.18
CA VAL A 326 18.37 -21.38 -7.39
C VAL A 326 18.60 -22.49 -8.41
N ILE A 327 19.31 -22.23 -9.50
CA ILE A 327 19.65 -23.26 -10.49
C ILE A 327 20.55 -24.34 -9.87
N ASP A 328 21.57 -23.95 -9.10
CA ASP A 328 22.41 -24.91 -8.36
C ASP A 328 21.58 -25.79 -7.42
N THR A 329 20.65 -25.17 -6.71
CA THR A 329 19.75 -25.87 -5.80
C THR A 329 18.86 -26.86 -6.55
N LEU A 330 18.25 -26.46 -7.67
CA LEU A 330 17.40 -27.35 -8.46
C LEU A 330 18.18 -28.52 -9.04
N TYR A 331 19.43 -28.28 -9.46
CA TYR A 331 20.35 -29.33 -9.92
C TYR A 331 20.67 -30.32 -8.80
N ASP A 332 21.05 -29.84 -7.62
CA ASP A 332 21.27 -30.67 -6.42
C ASP A 332 20.02 -31.48 -6.05
N MET A 333 18.84 -30.86 -6.04
CA MET A 333 17.59 -31.58 -5.78
C MET A 333 17.35 -32.68 -6.83
N ALA A 334 17.63 -32.41 -8.11
CA ALA A 334 17.50 -33.40 -9.17
C ALA A 334 18.48 -34.57 -9.00
N GLU A 335 19.72 -34.31 -8.56
CA GLU A 335 20.69 -35.37 -8.24
C GLU A 335 20.25 -36.19 -7.02
N ARG A 336 19.89 -35.53 -5.92
CA ARG A 336 19.48 -36.19 -4.67
C ARG A 336 18.27 -37.11 -4.84
N HIS A 337 17.29 -36.68 -5.63
CA HIS A 337 16.05 -37.43 -5.86
C HIS A 337 16.11 -38.31 -7.10
N ASP A 338 17.26 -38.38 -7.79
CA ASP A 338 17.49 -39.08 -9.06
C ASP A 338 16.44 -38.77 -10.13
N ARG A 339 16.31 -37.48 -10.45
CA ARG A 339 15.34 -36.92 -11.39
C ARG A 339 16.02 -36.34 -12.60
N ARG A 340 15.22 -36.21 -13.66
CA ARG A 340 15.44 -35.19 -14.68
C ARG A 340 14.28 -34.21 -14.60
N ILE A 341 14.56 -32.92 -14.66
CA ILE A 341 13.55 -31.86 -14.49
C ILE A 341 13.64 -30.85 -15.63
N MET A 342 12.56 -30.12 -15.86
CA MET A 342 12.52 -29.01 -16.80
C MET A 342 12.79 -27.71 -16.02
N VAL A 343 13.68 -26.83 -16.52
CA VAL A 343 13.89 -25.52 -15.90
C VAL A 343 13.64 -24.43 -16.93
N ARG A 344 12.59 -23.65 -16.69
CA ARG A 344 12.26 -22.49 -17.52
C ARG A 344 12.97 -21.26 -17.00
N LEU A 345 13.93 -20.76 -17.76
CA LEU A 345 14.56 -19.48 -17.47
C LEU A 345 13.75 -18.36 -18.11
N VAL A 346 13.31 -17.40 -17.29
CA VAL A 346 12.63 -16.16 -17.71
C VAL A 346 13.44 -14.96 -17.23
N LYS A 347 13.14 -13.75 -17.71
CA LYS A 347 13.69 -12.52 -17.08
C LYS A 347 13.01 -12.27 -15.73
N GLY A 348 11.72 -11.95 -15.74
CA GLY A 348 10.91 -11.68 -14.56
C GLY A 348 9.71 -10.78 -14.90
N ALA A 349 8.64 -10.85 -14.12
CA ALA A 349 7.36 -10.20 -14.44
C ALA A 349 6.81 -9.26 -13.35
N TYR A 350 7.54 -9.08 -12.26
CA TYR A 350 7.10 -8.35 -11.06
C TYR A 350 8.00 -7.16 -10.70
N TRP A 351 8.87 -6.73 -11.63
CA TRP A 351 10.01 -5.86 -11.31
C TRP A 351 9.61 -4.56 -10.59
N ASP A 352 8.60 -3.85 -11.08
CA ASP A 352 8.11 -2.61 -10.47
C ASP A 352 7.49 -2.83 -9.08
N THR A 353 6.80 -3.94 -8.89
CA THR A 353 6.25 -4.39 -7.60
C THR A 353 7.38 -4.61 -6.60
N GLU A 354 8.45 -5.30 -7.00
CA GLU A 354 9.61 -5.55 -6.14
C GLU A 354 10.33 -4.25 -5.73
N ILE A 355 10.45 -3.28 -6.66
CA ILE A 355 11.02 -1.96 -6.34
C ILE A 355 10.12 -1.21 -5.34
N LYS A 356 8.80 -1.16 -5.59
CA LYS A 356 7.85 -0.48 -4.70
C LYS A 356 7.84 -1.12 -3.31
N GLN A 357 7.76 -2.44 -3.20
CA GLN A 357 7.71 -3.13 -1.91
C GLN A 357 8.96 -2.89 -1.08
N ALA A 358 10.16 -3.02 -1.67
CA ALA A 358 11.41 -2.72 -0.97
C ALA A 358 11.47 -1.27 -0.45
N GLN A 359 10.95 -0.30 -1.21
CA GLN A 359 10.87 1.10 -0.77
C GLN A 359 9.85 1.31 0.35
N VAL A 360 8.65 0.73 0.24
CA VAL A 360 7.58 0.80 1.26
C VAL A 360 8.07 0.19 2.58
N GLU A 361 8.70 -0.98 2.51
CA GLU A 361 9.22 -1.72 3.65
C GLU A 361 10.46 -1.05 4.27
N GLY A 362 11.14 -0.14 3.55
CA GLY A 362 12.32 0.58 4.04
C GLY A 362 13.61 -0.23 3.93
N ILE A 363 13.69 -1.15 2.98
CA ILE A 363 14.81 -2.08 2.80
C ILE A 363 15.99 -1.41 2.09
N ASP A 364 17.21 -1.70 2.57
CA ASP A 364 18.47 -1.18 2.02
C ASP A 364 19.00 -2.02 0.84
N GLY A 365 18.12 -2.34 -0.11
CA GLY A 365 18.45 -3.18 -1.25
C GLY A 365 17.21 -3.59 -2.02
N PHE A 366 17.41 -4.21 -3.18
CA PHE A 366 16.33 -4.72 -4.03
C PHE A 366 16.53 -6.22 -4.25
N PRO A 367 15.45 -7.03 -4.26
CA PRO A 367 15.55 -8.46 -4.57
C PRO A 367 15.68 -8.72 -6.09
N VAL A 368 15.83 -7.65 -6.88
CA VAL A 368 15.95 -7.63 -8.34
C VAL A 368 17.02 -6.64 -8.78
N PHE A 369 17.63 -6.85 -9.95
CA PHE A 369 18.51 -5.89 -10.57
C PHE A 369 17.74 -4.63 -10.97
N THR A 370 18.31 -3.45 -10.75
CA THR A 370 17.72 -2.16 -11.15
C THR A 370 18.07 -1.76 -12.58
N ARG A 371 19.10 -2.39 -13.18
CA ARG A 371 19.49 -2.19 -14.57
C ARG A 371 18.93 -3.31 -15.45
N LYS A 372 18.28 -2.95 -16.57
CA LYS A 372 17.81 -3.96 -17.54
C LYS A 372 18.97 -4.76 -18.13
N ALA A 373 20.09 -4.11 -18.49
CA ALA A 373 21.29 -4.78 -18.99
C ALA A 373 21.85 -5.82 -17.99
N ALA A 374 21.78 -5.55 -16.69
CA ALA A 374 22.19 -6.52 -15.65
C ALA A 374 21.31 -7.77 -15.64
N THR A 375 19.99 -7.62 -15.87
CA THR A 375 19.08 -8.76 -16.04
C THR A 375 19.41 -9.57 -17.29
N ASP A 376 19.77 -8.91 -18.40
CA ASP A 376 20.14 -9.59 -19.64
C ASP A 376 21.45 -10.39 -19.50
N VAL A 377 22.47 -9.81 -18.86
CA VAL A 377 23.73 -10.49 -18.53
C VAL A 377 23.47 -11.67 -17.59
N SER A 378 22.66 -11.47 -16.55
CA SER A 378 22.23 -12.55 -15.65
C SER A 378 21.53 -13.68 -16.41
N TYR A 379 20.64 -13.35 -17.35
CA TYR A 379 19.96 -14.36 -18.17
C TYR A 379 20.96 -15.17 -19.00
N ILE A 380 21.88 -14.49 -19.70
CA ILE A 380 22.88 -15.16 -20.56
C ILE A 380 23.80 -16.06 -19.73
N ALA A 381 24.29 -15.57 -18.59
CA ALA A 381 25.12 -16.33 -17.66
C ALA A 381 24.40 -17.59 -17.14
N ASN A 382 23.15 -17.44 -16.71
CA ASN A 382 22.35 -18.56 -16.21
C ASN A 382 21.93 -19.53 -17.34
N ALA A 383 21.83 -19.05 -18.58
CA ALA A 383 21.63 -19.91 -19.73
C ALA A 383 22.85 -20.79 -20.02
N ARG A 384 24.07 -20.23 -19.95
CA ARG A 384 25.32 -21.02 -20.02
C ARG A 384 25.36 -22.09 -18.94
N LYS A 385 25.03 -21.71 -17.70
CA LYS A 385 24.98 -22.63 -16.56
C LYS A 385 24.03 -23.81 -16.80
N LEU A 386 22.82 -23.53 -17.28
CA LEU A 386 21.82 -24.55 -17.59
C LEU A 386 22.24 -25.48 -18.74
N LEU A 387 22.88 -24.95 -19.79
CA LEU A 387 23.41 -25.75 -20.91
C LEU A 387 24.48 -26.76 -20.43
N ASN A 388 25.25 -26.41 -19.40
CA ASN A 388 26.24 -27.28 -18.77
C ASN A 388 25.64 -28.31 -17.78
N MET A 389 24.32 -28.30 -17.55
CA MET A 389 23.61 -29.14 -16.59
C MET A 389 22.58 -30.07 -17.28
N THR A 390 22.76 -30.36 -18.56
CA THR A 390 21.78 -31.05 -19.42
C THR A 390 21.61 -32.55 -19.14
N ASP A 391 22.48 -33.13 -18.31
CA ASP A 391 22.37 -34.49 -17.82
C ASP A 391 21.17 -34.66 -16.87
N ARG A 392 20.90 -33.65 -16.02
CA ARG A 392 19.78 -33.63 -15.07
C ARG A 392 18.69 -32.63 -15.41
N ILE A 393 19.02 -31.53 -16.09
CA ILE A 393 18.07 -30.45 -16.38
C ILE A 393 17.78 -30.39 -17.88
N TYR A 394 16.51 -30.21 -18.24
CA TYR A 394 16.11 -29.82 -19.59
C TYR A 394 15.84 -28.31 -19.61
N PRO A 395 16.76 -27.49 -20.15
CA PRO A 395 16.61 -26.03 -20.15
C PRO A 395 15.51 -25.57 -21.11
N GLN A 396 14.70 -24.62 -20.67
CA GLN A 396 13.65 -23.99 -21.46
C GLN A 396 13.85 -22.47 -21.44
N PHE A 397 14.37 -21.89 -22.52
CA PHE A 397 14.71 -20.48 -22.59
C PHE A 397 13.53 -19.65 -23.08
N ALA A 398 12.80 -19.02 -22.15
CA ALA A 398 11.65 -18.20 -22.47
C ALA A 398 12.05 -16.73 -22.67
N THR A 399 12.08 -16.30 -23.94
CA THR A 399 12.46 -14.93 -24.30
C THR A 399 11.92 -14.54 -25.67
N HIS A 400 11.65 -13.25 -25.84
CA HIS A 400 11.32 -12.63 -27.13
C HIS A 400 12.44 -11.74 -27.66
N ASN A 401 13.56 -11.63 -26.94
CA ASN A 401 14.68 -10.76 -27.31
C ASN A 401 15.65 -11.49 -28.25
N ALA A 402 15.87 -10.97 -29.46
CA ALA A 402 16.71 -11.61 -30.47
C ALA A 402 18.19 -11.74 -30.04
N HIS A 403 18.75 -10.76 -29.30
CA HIS A 403 20.12 -10.89 -28.77
C HIS A 403 20.21 -12.04 -27.78
N THR A 404 19.24 -12.17 -26.87
CA THR A 404 19.22 -13.30 -25.93
C THR A 404 19.10 -14.64 -26.66
N VAL A 405 18.28 -14.72 -27.72
CA VAL A 405 18.15 -15.93 -28.56
C VAL A 405 19.47 -16.25 -29.26
N ALA A 406 20.10 -15.27 -29.92
CA ALA A 406 21.38 -15.44 -30.60
C ALA A 406 22.49 -15.88 -29.64
N ALA A 407 22.53 -15.31 -28.42
CA ALA A 407 23.48 -15.72 -27.40
C ALA A 407 23.28 -17.20 -27.02
N VAL A 408 22.04 -17.65 -26.77
CA VAL A 408 21.78 -19.06 -26.45
C VAL A 408 22.15 -19.98 -27.61
N LEU A 409 21.83 -19.61 -28.85
CA LEU A 409 22.20 -20.37 -30.05
C LEU A 409 23.72 -20.49 -30.21
N HIS A 410 24.46 -19.41 -29.94
CA HIS A 410 25.93 -19.39 -29.98
C HIS A 410 26.55 -20.30 -28.91
N MET A 411 25.93 -20.37 -27.74
CA MET A 411 26.44 -21.13 -26.60
C MET A 411 26.10 -22.63 -26.63
N ALA A 412 25.10 -23.05 -27.41
CA ALA A 412 24.57 -24.41 -27.37
C ALA A 412 25.13 -25.30 -28.49
N ASP A 413 25.60 -26.50 -28.12
CA ASP A 413 26.15 -27.47 -29.08
C ASP A 413 25.09 -28.42 -29.67
N ASP A 414 24.04 -28.74 -28.90
CA ASP A 414 22.97 -29.68 -29.28
C ASP A 414 21.58 -29.01 -29.22
N PRO A 415 20.90 -28.79 -30.37
CA PRO A 415 19.58 -28.17 -30.41
C PRO A 415 18.46 -29.05 -29.81
N GLU A 416 18.70 -30.34 -29.55
CA GLU A 416 17.73 -31.24 -28.90
C GLU A 416 17.86 -31.27 -27.36
N ALA A 417 18.94 -30.70 -26.82
CA ALA A 417 19.22 -30.67 -25.38
C ALA A 417 18.39 -29.61 -24.63
N TYR A 418 17.77 -28.67 -25.34
CA TYR A 418 16.98 -27.58 -24.77
C TYR A 418 15.74 -27.27 -25.64
N GLU A 419 14.91 -26.31 -25.22
CA GLU A 419 13.91 -25.66 -26.07
C GLU A 419 13.89 -24.14 -25.82
N PHE A 420 13.42 -23.38 -26.80
CA PHE A 420 12.97 -22.03 -26.58
C PHE A 420 11.50 -22.02 -26.13
N GLN A 421 11.07 -20.93 -25.50
CA GLN A 421 9.67 -20.67 -25.26
C GLN A 421 9.28 -19.24 -25.61
N ARG A 422 8.01 -19.09 -25.99
CA ARG A 422 7.39 -17.78 -26.25
C ARG A 422 5.98 -17.73 -25.69
N LEU A 423 5.46 -16.53 -25.56
CA LEU A 423 4.06 -16.32 -25.27
C LEU A 423 3.17 -16.50 -26.51
N HIS A 424 1.94 -16.98 -26.31
CA HIS A 424 0.89 -16.86 -27.32
C HIS A 424 0.66 -15.39 -27.71
N GLY A 425 0.51 -15.14 -29.01
CA GLY A 425 0.29 -13.79 -29.55
C GLY A 425 1.55 -12.91 -29.64
N MET A 426 2.73 -13.39 -29.22
CA MET A 426 3.97 -12.59 -29.22
C MET A 426 5.19 -13.40 -29.67
N GLY A 427 6.08 -12.78 -30.43
CA GLY A 427 7.33 -13.38 -30.89
C GLY A 427 7.14 -14.59 -31.80
N GLU A 428 6.00 -14.69 -32.49
CA GLU A 428 5.72 -15.77 -33.43
C GLU A 428 6.74 -15.79 -34.57
N THR A 429 6.94 -14.64 -35.21
CA THR A 429 7.86 -14.50 -36.35
C THR A 429 9.30 -14.86 -35.97
N LEU A 430 9.78 -14.36 -34.82
CA LEU A 430 11.12 -14.68 -34.31
C LEU A 430 11.33 -16.20 -34.17
N HIS A 431 10.43 -16.88 -33.47
CA HIS A 431 10.59 -18.30 -33.19
C HIS A 431 10.27 -19.20 -34.39
N ASP A 432 9.38 -18.78 -35.31
CA ASP A 432 9.19 -19.45 -36.61
C ASP A 432 10.52 -19.48 -37.39
N ILE A 433 11.24 -18.35 -37.45
CA ILE A 433 12.56 -18.24 -38.12
C ILE A 433 13.60 -19.11 -37.41
N VAL A 434 13.69 -19.02 -36.09
CA VAL A 434 14.71 -19.73 -35.29
C VAL A 434 14.53 -21.25 -35.38
N MET A 435 13.29 -21.75 -35.32
CA MET A 435 13.01 -23.18 -35.51
C MET A 435 13.38 -23.66 -36.92
N GLN A 436 13.07 -22.88 -37.97
CA GLN A 436 13.36 -23.26 -39.35
C GLN A 436 14.85 -23.22 -39.68
N LYS A 437 15.59 -22.19 -39.21
CA LYS A 437 17.02 -22.04 -39.49
C LYS A 437 17.90 -22.97 -38.66
N HIS A 438 17.56 -23.20 -37.39
CA HIS A 438 18.44 -23.88 -36.43
C HIS A 438 17.93 -25.25 -35.96
N GLY A 439 16.72 -25.67 -36.36
CA GLY A 439 16.16 -26.96 -35.98
C GLY A 439 15.83 -27.10 -34.49
N THR A 440 15.69 -25.98 -33.77
CA THR A 440 15.35 -25.95 -32.35
C THR A 440 13.86 -26.22 -32.13
N ARG A 441 13.49 -26.52 -30.88
CA ARG A 441 12.09 -26.61 -30.44
C ARG A 441 11.62 -25.29 -29.85
N CYS A 442 10.33 -24.98 -30.01
CA CYS A 442 9.69 -23.87 -29.32
C CYS A 442 8.36 -24.28 -28.68
N ARG A 443 8.20 -23.97 -27.39
CA ARG A 443 6.94 -24.15 -26.66
C ARG A 443 6.22 -22.83 -26.48
N ILE A 444 4.93 -22.81 -26.80
CA ILE A 444 4.06 -21.65 -26.64
C ILE A 444 3.39 -21.71 -25.26
N TYR A 445 3.69 -20.73 -24.40
CA TYR A 445 2.95 -20.47 -23.18
C TYR A 445 1.61 -19.82 -23.53
N ALA A 446 0.50 -20.52 -23.28
CA ALA A 446 -0.81 -20.15 -23.78
C ALA A 446 -1.82 -19.91 -22.64
N PRO A 447 -2.30 -18.67 -22.47
CA PRO A 447 -3.33 -18.35 -21.49
C PRO A 447 -4.69 -18.97 -21.85
N VAL A 448 -5.36 -19.54 -20.85
CA VAL A 448 -6.65 -20.23 -20.97
C VAL A 448 -7.55 -19.85 -19.80
N GLY A 449 -8.71 -19.28 -20.10
CA GLY A 449 -9.70 -18.97 -19.08
C GLY A 449 -10.74 -17.97 -19.56
N ALA A 450 -11.77 -17.77 -18.72
CA ALA A 450 -12.83 -16.82 -19.03
C ALA A 450 -12.26 -15.40 -19.11
N HIS A 451 -12.86 -14.55 -19.95
CA HIS A 451 -12.38 -13.18 -20.13
C HIS A 451 -12.31 -12.37 -18.82
N ARG A 452 -13.18 -12.67 -17.84
CA ARG A 452 -13.15 -12.03 -16.51
C ARG A 452 -11.90 -12.38 -15.69
N ASP A 453 -11.26 -13.52 -15.96
CA ASP A 453 -10.08 -14.02 -15.23
C ASP A 453 -8.77 -13.57 -15.91
N LEU A 454 -8.84 -13.13 -17.17
CA LEU A 454 -7.71 -12.70 -18.01
C LEU A 454 -7.09 -11.36 -17.62
N LEU A 455 -7.85 -10.52 -16.94
CA LEU A 455 -7.66 -9.07 -17.02
C LEU A 455 -6.62 -8.51 -16.04
N ALA A 456 -6.54 -9.03 -14.82
CA ALA A 456 -5.45 -8.71 -13.90
C ALA A 456 -4.09 -9.17 -14.48
N TYR A 457 -4.10 -10.32 -15.14
CA TYR A 457 -2.96 -10.86 -15.87
C TYR A 457 -2.61 -10.03 -17.12
N LEU A 458 -3.62 -9.47 -17.81
CA LEU A 458 -3.45 -8.78 -19.09
C LEU A 458 -2.60 -7.52 -18.96
N VAL A 459 -2.85 -6.66 -17.96
CA VAL A 459 -2.09 -5.42 -17.77
C VAL A 459 -0.61 -5.73 -17.52
N ARG A 460 -0.31 -6.60 -16.54
CA ARG A 460 1.07 -7.04 -16.28
C ARG A 460 1.73 -7.64 -17.52
N ARG A 461 0.99 -8.44 -18.29
CA ARG A 461 1.52 -9.07 -19.51
C ARG A 461 1.87 -8.08 -20.61
N LEU A 462 1.07 -7.02 -20.69
CA LEU A 462 1.25 -5.95 -21.64
C LEU A 462 2.39 -5.02 -21.23
N LEU A 463 2.57 -4.74 -19.93
CA LEU A 463 3.71 -3.98 -19.42
C LEU A 463 5.04 -4.72 -19.66
N GLU A 464 5.06 -6.06 -19.48
CA GLU A 464 6.24 -6.90 -19.75
C GLU A 464 6.83 -6.68 -21.15
N ASN A 465 5.96 -6.39 -22.14
CA ASN A 465 6.35 -6.31 -23.54
C ASN A 465 6.15 -4.93 -24.17
N GLY A 466 5.44 -4.02 -23.50
CA GLY A 466 5.08 -2.69 -24.00
C GLY A 466 5.90 -1.54 -23.41
N ALA A 467 6.80 -1.81 -22.47
CA ALA A 467 7.75 -0.80 -21.99
C ALA A 467 8.63 -0.27 -23.15
N ASN A 468 9.06 0.99 -23.09
CA ASN A 468 9.95 1.58 -24.11
C ASN A 468 11.29 0.84 -24.27
N SER A 469 11.75 0.22 -23.19
CA SER A 469 12.93 -0.64 -23.15
C SER A 469 12.69 -2.07 -23.62
N SER A 470 11.43 -2.44 -23.89
CA SER A 470 11.08 -3.77 -24.39
C SER A 470 11.52 -3.92 -25.84
N PHE A 471 12.19 -5.04 -26.11
CA PHE A 471 12.57 -5.46 -27.45
C PHE A 471 11.37 -5.51 -28.42
N VAL A 472 10.20 -5.93 -27.94
CA VAL A 472 8.99 -6.06 -28.76
C VAL A 472 8.48 -4.70 -29.25
N ASN A 473 8.72 -3.62 -28.49
CA ASN A 473 8.38 -2.27 -28.90
C ASN A 473 9.39 -1.73 -29.93
N GLN A 474 10.69 -1.98 -29.72
CA GLN A 474 11.75 -1.48 -30.61
C GLN A 474 11.86 -2.23 -31.95
N ILE A 475 11.45 -3.51 -32.00
CA ILE A 475 11.59 -4.31 -33.23
C ILE A 475 10.65 -3.83 -34.35
N VAL A 476 9.47 -3.33 -33.99
CA VAL A 476 8.45 -2.83 -34.92
C VAL A 476 8.70 -1.38 -35.35
N ASP A 477 9.55 -0.65 -34.64
CA ASP A 477 9.96 0.70 -35.01
C ASP A 477 11.06 0.66 -36.09
N GLU A 478 10.68 0.98 -37.34
CA GLU A 478 11.61 1.02 -38.47
C GLU A 478 12.66 2.15 -38.37
N ASP A 479 12.42 3.17 -37.53
CA ASP A 479 13.36 4.28 -37.33
C ASP A 479 14.56 3.86 -36.43
N VAL A 480 14.42 2.78 -35.66
CA VAL A 480 15.50 2.22 -34.83
C VAL A 480 16.31 1.20 -35.63
N PRO A 481 17.64 1.38 -35.82
CA PRO A 481 18.47 0.42 -36.55
C PRO A 481 18.50 -0.97 -35.87
N PRO A 482 18.51 -2.08 -36.62
CA PRO A 482 18.60 -3.44 -36.07
C PRO A 482 19.75 -3.65 -35.08
N GLU A 483 20.89 -2.99 -35.31
CA GLU A 483 22.08 -3.04 -34.46
C GLU A 483 21.87 -2.39 -33.09
N VAL A 484 20.96 -1.43 -32.99
CA VAL A 484 20.57 -0.81 -31.71
C VAL A 484 19.61 -1.74 -30.96
N VAL A 485 18.64 -2.33 -31.66
CA VAL A 485 17.70 -3.30 -31.06
C VAL A 485 18.42 -4.56 -30.56
N ALA A 486 19.46 -4.98 -31.29
CA ALA A 486 20.32 -6.11 -30.98
C ALA A 486 21.64 -5.69 -30.32
N ALA A 487 21.65 -4.58 -29.57
CA ALA A 487 22.84 -4.11 -28.90
C ALA A 487 23.30 -5.07 -27.79
N ASP A 488 24.61 -5.08 -27.55
CA ASP A 488 25.28 -5.96 -26.61
C ASP A 488 25.02 -5.52 -25.15
N PRO A 489 24.32 -6.33 -24.33
CA PRO A 489 23.97 -5.95 -22.96
C PRO A 489 25.20 -5.82 -22.04
N PHE A 490 26.33 -6.45 -22.36
CA PHE A 490 27.54 -6.37 -21.54
C PHE A 490 28.24 -5.01 -21.72
N ASP A 491 28.17 -4.40 -22.91
CA ASP A 491 28.67 -3.04 -23.13
C ASP A 491 27.72 -2.01 -22.50
N GLN A 492 26.40 -2.25 -22.55
CA GLN A 492 25.37 -1.41 -21.93
C GLN A 492 25.47 -1.32 -20.40
N LEU A 493 26.21 -2.23 -19.74
CA LEU A 493 26.44 -2.12 -18.29
C LEU A 493 27.19 -0.84 -17.89
N GLN A 494 27.93 -0.24 -18.81
CA GLN A 494 28.67 1.01 -18.60
C GLN A 494 27.81 2.26 -18.78
N ASP A 495 26.57 2.11 -19.26
CA ASP A 495 25.68 3.23 -19.47
C ASP A 495 25.24 3.82 -18.12
N SER A 496 25.25 5.16 -18.05
CA SER A 496 24.77 5.88 -16.87
C SER A 496 23.25 5.85 -16.84
N ILE A 497 22.67 5.13 -15.89
CA ILE A 497 21.21 5.14 -15.65
C ILE A 497 20.84 5.96 -14.40
N PRO A 498 19.62 6.53 -14.34
CA PRO A 498 19.12 7.16 -13.13
C PRO A 498 19.12 6.19 -11.94
N THR A 499 19.65 6.61 -10.79
CA THR A 499 19.63 5.82 -9.56
C THR A 499 18.22 5.77 -8.98
N ILE A 500 17.71 4.56 -8.76
CA ILE A 500 16.45 4.34 -8.03
C ILE A 500 16.77 4.39 -6.54
N PRO A 501 16.12 5.27 -5.74
CA PRO A 501 16.41 5.38 -4.32
C PRO A 501 16.03 4.09 -3.59
N ARG A 502 16.92 3.59 -2.72
CA ARG A 502 16.62 2.48 -1.81
C ARG A 502 15.67 2.92 -0.70
N GLY A 503 15.14 1.97 0.07
CA GLY A 503 14.23 2.25 1.19
C GLY A 503 14.71 3.37 2.14
N PRO A 504 15.95 3.32 2.67
CA PRO A 504 16.52 4.38 3.51
C PRO A 504 16.64 5.76 2.84
N GLU A 505 16.62 5.80 1.51
CA GLU A 505 16.94 6.98 0.69
C GLU A 505 15.70 7.69 0.13
N VAL A 506 14.49 7.12 0.27
CA VAL A 506 13.23 7.62 -0.32
C VAL A 506 12.95 9.10 -0.01
N PHE A 507 13.37 9.59 1.17
CA PHE A 507 13.13 10.97 1.62
C PHE A 507 14.38 11.87 1.58
N GLN A 508 15.44 11.46 0.87
CA GLN A 508 16.62 12.28 0.69
C GLN A 508 16.39 13.36 -0.39
N PRO A 509 16.99 14.56 -0.26
CA PRO A 509 17.94 14.98 0.78
C PRO A 509 17.26 15.54 2.05
N GLN A 510 15.93 15.49 2.17
CA GLN A 510 15.22 16.10 3.31
C GLN A 510 15.54 15.40 4.63
N ARG A 511 15.54 14.06 4.64
CA ARG A 511 15.87 13.23 5.81
C ARG A 511 16.21 11.80 5.39
N ALA A 512 16.89 11.06 6.28
CA ALA A 512 16.91 9.60 6.18
C ALA A 512 15.53 9.01 6.50
N ASN A 513 15.16 7.93 5.81
CA ASN A 513 13.99 7.12 6.13
C ASN A 513 14.29 6.18 7.30
N ALA A 514 13.28 5.78 8.09
CA ALA A 514 13.41 4.73 9.09
C ALA A 514 13.76 3.38 8.46
N LYS A 515 14.67 2.64 9.10
CA LYS A 515 15.14 1.32 8.66
C LYS A 515 13.98 0.31 8.65
N GLY A 516 13.89 -0.42 7.54
CA GLY A 516 12.97 -1.53 7.35
C GLY A 516 13.41 -2.87 7.93
N PHE A 517 12.46 -3.79 8.02
CA PHE A 517 12.68 -5.20 8.32
C PHE A 517 11.81 -6.05 7.40
N ASP A 518 12.43 -6.75 6.45
CA ASP A 518 11.71 -7.71 5.59
C ASP A 518 11.32 -8.93 6.43
N LEU A 519 10.01 -9.10 6.66
CA LEU A 519 9.44 -10.22 7.45
C LEU A 519 9.22 -11.49 6.63
N ALA A 520 9.49 -11.46 5.32
CA ALA A 520 9.59 -12.61 4.43
C ALA A 520 11.05 -13.06 4.21
N HIS A 521 12.03 -12.37 4.79
CA HIS A 521 13.46 -12.69 4.68
C HIS A 521 13.99 -13.44 5.91
N SER A 522 14.39 -14.70 5.74
CA SER A 522 14.80 -15.56 6.87
C SER A 522 15.97 -15.05 7.71
N PRO A 523 17.06 -14.48 7.13
CA PRO A 523 18.11 -13.85 7.91
C PRO A 523 17.61 -12.65 8.74
N THR A 524 16.67 -11.85 8.22
CA THR A 524 16.06 -10.76 9.01
C THR A 524 15.26 -11.31 10.18
N LEU A 525 14.44 -12.35 9.95
CA LEU A 525 13.67 -12.99 11.03
C LEU A 525 14.57 -13.60 12.11
N ALA A 526 15.67 -14.23 11.71
CA ALA A 526 16.67 -14.76 12.64
C ALA A 526 17.29 -13.64 13.49
N ALA A 527 17.66 -12.51 12.88
CA ALA A 527 18.18 -11.34 13.59
C ALA A 527 17.15 -10.73 14.55
N ILE A 528 15.88 -10.66 14.13
CA ILE A 528 14.77 -10.22 15.01
C ILE A 528 14.63 -11.14 16.21
N GLU A 529 14.59 -12.45 15.99
CA GLU A 529 14.44 -13.42 17.07
C GLU A 529 15.64 -13.38 18.03
N GLU A 530 16.87 -13.32 17.50
CA GLU A 530 18.08 -13.17 18.32
C GLU A 530 18.04 -11.90 19.18
N ALA A 531 17.59 -10.78 18.62
CA ALA A 531 17.53 -9.51 19.34
C ALA A 531 16.42 -9.45 20.39
N ARG A 532 15.26 -10.07 20.16
CA ARG A 532 14.10 -10.00 21.07
C ARG A 532 14.03 -11.15 22.08
N ALA A 533 14.60 -12.33 21.77
CA ALA A 533 14.57 -13.51 22.63
C ALA A 533 15.07 -13.27 24.07
N PRO A 534 16.13 -12.46 24.31
CA PRO A 534 16.55 -12.11 25.67
C PRO A 534 15.46 -11.43 26.52
N TYR A 535 14.46 -10.84 25.87
CA TYR A 535 13.38 -10.08 26.48
C TYR A 535 12.05 -10.86 26.56
N ALA A 536 12.00 -12.12 26.13
CA ALA A 536 10.79 -12.94 26.16
C ALA A 536 10.19 -13.05 27.57
N GLU A 537 11.05 -13.22 28.58
CA GLU A 537 10.69 -13.35 30.00
C GLU A 537 11.20 -12.16 30.85
N ALA A 538 11.70 -11.10 30.21
CA ALA A 538 12.16 -9.92 30.93
C ALA A 538 11.00 -9.22 31.65
N THR A 539 11.33 -8.48 32.70
CA THR A 539 10.37 -7.65 33.43
C THR A 539 10.84 -6.21 33.44
N TRP A 540 9.95 -5.28 33.13
CA TRP A 540 10.24 -3.84 33.13
C TRP A 540 9.56 -3.11 34.29
N ASP A 541 10.06 -1.93 34.62
CA ASP A 541 9.47 -1.05 35.62
C ASP A 541 9.29 0.36 35.04
N ALA A 542 8.09 0.90 35.18
CA ALA A 542 7.78 2.31 34.92
C ALA A 542 7.45 3.04 36.22
N ALA A 543 8.01 4.23 36.40
CA ALA A 543 7.73 5.12 37.53
C ALA A 543 7.92 6.57 37.03
N PRO A 544 7.47 7.59 37.80
CA PRO A 544 7.69 8.96 37.40
C PRO A 544 9.18 9.28 37.23
N ILE A 545 9.53 9.92 36.12
CA ILE A 545 10.89 10.41 35.85
C ILE A 545 10.82 11.93 35.92
N LEU A 546 11.25 12.50 37.04
CA LEU A 546 11.09 13.91 37.36
C LEU A 546 12.43 14.63 37.48
N ALA A 547 12.41 15.95 37.31
CA ALA A 547 13.49 16.87 37.65
C ALA A 547 13.44 17.27 39.14
N GLY A 548 13.16 16.31 40.01
CA GLY A 548 12.95 16.54 41.45
C GLY A 548 12.68 15.23 42.20
N PRO A 549 12.39 15.28 43.52
CA PRO A 549 12.00 14.10 44.29
C PRO A 549 10.68 13.52 43.79
N SER A 550 10.53 12.19 43.79
CA SER A 550 9.30 11.51 43.42
C SER A 550 8.72 10.71 44.59
N ALA A 551 7.40 10.74 44.71
CA ALA A 551 6.60 10.02 45.70
C ALA A 551 5.39 9.35 45.00
N PRO A 552 5.62 8.32 44.17
CA PRO A 552 4.56 7.71 43.39
C PRO A 552 3.61 6.86 44.25
N GLU A 553 2.47 6.52 43.65
CA GLU A 553 1.55 5.54 44.19
C GLU A 553 2.16 4.13 44.23
N ALA A 554 1.42 3.18 44.81
CA ALA A 554 1.87 1.79 44.93
C ALA A 554 2.13 1.17 43.55
N ALA A 555 3.07 0.24 43.49
CA ALA A 555 3.36 -0.47 42.24
C ALA A 555 2.20 -1.41 41.88
N GLU A 556 1.81 -1.39 40.62
CA GLU A 556 0.77 -2.20 40.01
C GLU A 556 1.36 -3.04 38.87
N ALA A 557 0.84 -4.25 38.66
CA ALA A 557 1.27 -5.09 37.56
C ALA A 557 0.66 -4.59 36.24
N VAL A 558 1.49 -4.45 35.20
CA VAL A 558 1.01 -4.16 33.84
C VAL A 558 0.37 -5.43 33.28
N THR A 559 -0.80 -5.32 32.65
CA THR A 559 -1.52 -6.49 32.13
C THR A 559 -0.94 -6.91 30.79
N ASN A 560 -0.71 -8.22 30.60
CA ASN A 560 -0.45 -8.78 29.28
C ASN A 560 -1.79 -9.14 28.60
N PRO A 561 -2.18 -8.50 27.49
CA PRO A 561 -3.49 -8.72 26.87
C PRO A 561 -3.65 -10.15 26.31
N THR A 562 -2.58 -10.90 26.11
CA THR A 562 -2.67 -12.31 25.70
C THR A 562 -3.11 -13.24 26.84
N GLY A 563 -3.14 -12.74 28.09
CA GLY A 563 -3.34 -13.54 29.30
C GLY A 563 -2.06 -14.23 29.80
N GLY A 564 -0.91 -13.91 29.21
CA GLY A 564 0.41 -14.36 29.68
C GLY A 564 0.87 -13.67 30.96
N THR A 565 2.12 -13.91 31.34
CA THR A 565 2.75 -13.24 32.49
C THR A 565 2.84 -11.73 32.25
N SER A 566 2.62 -10.97 33.32
CA SER A 566 2.80 -9.52 33.31
C SER A 566 4.18 -9.14 32.76
N PRO A 567 4.28 -8.17 31.83
CA PRO A 567 5.57 -7.69 31.34
C PRO A 567 6.32 -6.86 32.39
N GLY A 568 5.70 -6.41 33.47
CA GLY A 568 6.37 -5.51 34.39
C GLY A 568 5.46 -4.82 35.39
N THR A 569 6.00 -3.83 36.11
CA THR A 569 5.21 -3.02 37.04
C THR A 569 5.23 -1.54 36.67
N VAL A 570 4.16 -0.83 37.02
CA VAL A 570 4.06 0.62 36.93
C VAL A 570 3.77 1.18 38.31
N ARG A 571 4.43 2.28 38.66
CA ARG A 571 4.09 3.13 39.81
C ARG A 571 3.44 4.41 39.28
N PRO A 572 2.12 4.58 39.43
CA PRO A 572 1.45 5.79 38.98
C PRO A 572 1.99 7.04 39.70
N ALA A 573 2.03 8.18 39.00
CA ALA A 573 2.37 9.46 39.57
C ALA A 573 1.29 9.91 40.56
N SER A 574 1.72 10.37 41.74
CA SER A 574 0.82 11.00 42.72
C SER A 574 0.56 12.47 42.39
N GLU A 575 -0.38 13.10 43.08
CA GLU A 575 -0.58 14.56 43.01
C GLU A 575 0.69 15.34 43.39
N ALA A 576 1.49 14.82 44.33
CA ALA A 576 2.75 15.43 44.73
C ALA A 576 3.82 15.31 43.64
N ASP A 577 3.83 14.22 42.87
CA ASP A 577 4.68 14.08 41.69
C ASP A 577 4.30 15.08 40.60
N VAL A 578 3.00 15.25 40.34
CA VAL A 578 2.50 16.23 39.36
C VAL A 578 2.92 17.64 39.74
N ALA A 579 2.74 18.03 41.00
CA ALA A 579 3.19 19.33 41.50
C ALA A 579 4.71 19.51 41.34
N THR A 580 5.49 18.49 41.72
CA THR A 580 6.96 18.51 41.57
C THR A 580 7.38 18.64 40.11
N ALA A 581 6.71 17.93 39.21
CA ALA A 581 7.00 17.99 37.78
C ALA A 581 6.75 19.39 37.22
N LEU A 582 5.62 20.01 37.58
CA LEU A 582 5.27 21.37 37.17
C LEU A 582 6.24 22.41 37.73
N ASP A 583 6.67 22.27 38.99
CA ASP A 583 7.61 23.19 39.63
C ASP A 583 9.01 23.17 38.99
N ASN A 584 9.43 22.02 38.45
CA ASN A 584 10.78 21.81 37.93
C ASN A 584 10.86 21.71 36.39
N ALA A 585 9.73 21.85 35.70
CA ALA A 585 9.70 21.91 34.24
C ALA A 585 10.39 23.19 33.75
N ALA A 586 11.36 23.05 32.86
CA ALA A 586 12.12 24.15 32.28
C ALA A 586 12.26 23.98 30.77
N LEU A 587 12.15 25.10 30.05
CA LEU A 587 12.30 25.12 28.60
C LEU A 587 13.66 24.56 28.18
N TRP A 588 13.70 23.92 27.01
CA TRP A 588 14.94 23.37 26.51
C TRP A 588 15.75 24.45 25.78
N ASP A 589 16.51 25.23 26.56
CA ASP A 589 17.35 26.35 26.09
C ASP A 589 18.61 25.93 25.29
N ALA A 590 18.59 24.73 24.71
CA ALA A 590 19.66 24.29 23.82
C ALA A 590 19.50 24.93 22.44
N SER A 591 20.63 25.18 21.77
CA SER A 591 20.62 25.69 20.40
C SER A 591 19.85 24.76 19.46
N LEU A 592 19.24 25.30 18.40
CA LEU A 592 18.51 24.51 17.40
C LEU A 592 19.33 23.31 16.88
N ASN A 593 20.61 23.52 16.57
CA ASN A 593 21.49 22.45 16.10
C ASN A 593 21.67 21.33 17.14
N THR A 594 21.75 21.69 18.43
CA THR A 594 21.85 20.71 19.53
C THR A 594 20.55 19.92 19.65
N ARG A 595 19.39 20.60 19.65
CA ARG A 595 18.08 19.94 19.71
C ARG A 595 17.90 18.96 18.55
N ARG A 596 18.23 19.39 17.32
CA ARG A 596 18.19 18.54 16.12
C ARG A 596 19.10 17.32 16.25
N ALA A 597 20.37 17.52 16.59
CA ALA A 597 21.34 16.43 16.73
C ALA A 597 20.93 15.42 17.81
N THR A 598 20.36 15.89 18.94
CA THR A 598 19.83 15.02 19.99
C THR A 598 18.65 14.19 19.52
N LEU A 599 17.70 14.77 18.79
CA LEU A 599 16.55 14.02 18.26
C LEU A 599 16.99 13.00 17.19
N LEU A 600 17.93 13.35 16.33
CA LEU A 600 18.51 12.39 15.37
C LEU A 600 19.23 11.24 16.09
N ARG A 601 20.02 11.53 17.13
CA ARG A 601 20.67 10.50 17.95
C ARG A 601 19.65 9.58 18.63
N ALA A 602 18.57 10.14 19.17
CA ALA A 602 17.50 9.35 19.77
C ALA A 602 16.81 8.43 18.74
N ALA A 603 16.62 8.89 17.50
CA ALA A 603 16.10 8.06 16.41
C ALA A 603 17.00 6.84 16.16
N ASP A 604 18.31 7.05 16.03
CA ASP A 604 19.26 5.95 15.81
C ASP A 604 19.28 4.96 17.00
N MET A 605 19.22 5.47 18.23
CA MET A 605 19.16 4.65 19.45
C MET A 605 17.88 3.82 19.57
N LEU A 606 16.74 4.30 19.05
CA LEU A 606 15.51 3.50 18.96
C LEU A 606 15.69 2.37 17.93
N GLU A 607 16.28 2.64 16.77
CA GLU A 607 16.58 1.60 15.77
C GLU A 607 17.54 0.54 16.31
N GLU A 608 18.54 0.93 17.11
CA GLU A 608 19.49 0.01 17.76
C GLU A 608 18.84 -0.91 18.79
N ARG A 609 17.74 -0.49 19.43
CA ARG A 609 17.04 -1.21 20.50
C ARG A 609 15.81 -1.99 20.03
N TYR A 610 15.67 -2.24 18.72
CA TYR A 610 14.49 -2.88 18.11
C TYR A 610 14.05 -4.19 18.79
N GLY A 611 14.99 -5.04 19.24
CA GLY A 611 14.68 -6.30 19.92
C GLY A 611 13.91 -6.12 21.23
N GLU A 612 14.34 -5.19 22.08
CA GLU A 612 13.66 -4.86 23.34
C GLU A 612 12.29 -4.20 23.06
N ILE A 613 12.26 -3.26 22.11
CA ILE A 613 11.04 -2.55 21.72
C ILE A 613 9.98 -3.52 21.21
N PHE A 614 10.34 -4.45 20.32
CA PHE A 614 9.40 -5.44 19.78
C PHE A 614 8.87 -6.37 20.87
N ALA A 615 9.71 -6.74 21.84
CA ALA A 615 9.27 -7.56 22.97
C ALA A 615 8.26 -6.82 23.86
N ILE A 616 8.50 -5.54 24.16
CA ILE A 616 7.55 -4.74 24.94
C ILE A 616 6.25 -4.53 24.15
N LEU A 617 6.31 -4.12 22.88
CA LEU A 617 5.11 -3.89 22.06
C LEU A 617 4.24 -5.14 21.92
N ALA A 618 4.85 -6.32 21.76
CA ALA A 618 4.11 -7.59 21.72
C ALA A 618 3.46 -7.95 23.06
N ARG A 619 4.17 -7.78 24.18
CA ARG A 619 3.73 -8.24 25.52
C ARG A 619 2.88 -7.23 26.28
N GLU A 620 3.08 -5.93 26.06
CA GLU A 620 2.35 -4.84 26.71
C GLU A 620 1.15 -4.41 25.87
N ALA A 621 1.34 -4.20 24.55
CA ALA A 621 0.29 -3.67 23.67
C ALA A 621 -0.38 -4.73 22.78
N GLY A 622 0.09 -5.99 22.81
CA GLY A 622 -0.50 -7.08 22.04
C GLY A 622 -0.24 -6.99 20.53
N LYS A 623 0.83 -6.30 20.10
CA LYS A 623 1.11 -6.05 18.67
C LYS A 623 1.85 -7.18 17.99
N GLY A 624 1.33 -7.63 16.84
CA GLY A 624 2.03 -8.56 15.96
C GLY A 624 3.30 -7.95 15.37
N LEU A 625 4.18 -8.79 14.82
CA LEU A 625 5.48 -8.34 14.32
C LEU A 625 5.40 -7.26 13.22
N PRO A 626 4.48 -7.32 12.23
CA PRO A 626 4.32 -6.23 11.26
C PRO A 626 3.98 -4.88 11.92
N ASP A 627 3.16 -4.90 12.97
CA ASP A 627 2.77 -3.70 13.71
C ASP A 627 3.93 -3.17 14.58
N CYS A 628 4.77 -4.05 15.12
CA CYS A 628 5.97 -3.66 15.87
C CYS A 628 6.97 -2.94 14.96
N VAL A 629 7.21 -3.47 13.75
CA VAL A 629 8.07 -2.86 12.74
C VAL A 629 7.53 -1.49 12.33
N ALA A 630 6.25 -1.43 11.95
CA ALA A 630 5.61 -0.19 11.52
C ALA A 630 5.67 0.89 12.60
N GLU A 631 5.41 0.53 13.86
CA GLU A 631 5.41 1.49 14.96
C GLU A 631 6.81 2.00 15.33
N LEU A 632 7.83 1.14 15.33
CA LEU A 632 9.21 1.60 15.51
C LEU A 632 9.61 2.57 14.39
N ARG A 633 9.30 2.23 13.13
CA ARG A 633 9.61 3.08 11.99
C ARG A 633 8.91 4.43 12.08
N GLU A 634 7.62 4.45 12.41
CA GLU A 634 6.84 5.68 12.57
C GLU A 634 7.41 6.58 13.69
N ALA A 635 7.82 6.00 14.83
CA ALA A 635 8.48 6.74 15.90
C ALA A 635 9.78 7.39 15.41
N VAL A 636 10.65 6.61 14.76
CA VAL A 636 11.93 7.09 14.21
C VAL A 636 11.71 8.18 13.16
N ASP A 637 10.73 7.99 12.28
CA ASP A 637 10.38 8.97 11.26
C ASP A 637 9.88 10.29 11.89
N PHE A 638 9.09 10.26 12.96
CA PHE A 638 8.70 11.48 13.68
C PHE A 638 9.92 12.24 14.22
N LEU A 639 10.86 11.54 14.87
CA LEU A 639 12.08 12.16 15.38
C LEU A 639 12.91 12.80 14.26
N ARG A 640 13.15 12.05 13.16
CA ARG A 640 13.93 12.52 12.01
C ARG A 640 13.23 13.68 11.30
N TYR A 641 11.91 13.59 11.09
CA TYR A 641 11.11 14.62 10.43
C TYR A 641 11.07 15.91 11.25
N TYR A 642 10.74 15.85 12.54
CA TYR A 642 10.67 17.07 13.36
C TYR A 642 12.04 17.68 13.66
N ALA A 643 13.11 16.90 13.72
CA ALA A 643 14.47 17.45 13.70
C ALA A 643 14.71 18.27 12.42
N GLY A 644 14.33 17.74 11.25
CA GLY A 644 14.42 18.47 9.98
C GLY A 644 13.59 19.76 9.95
N GLN A 645 12.38 19.71 10.49
CA GLN A 645 11.42 20.83 10.47
C GLN A 645 11.61 21.88 11.57
N ALA A 646 12.39 21.57 12.62
CA ALA A 646 12.56 22.46 13.78
C ALA A 646 13.08 23.85 13.40
N THR A 647 12.62 24.89 14.10
CA THR A 647 13.04 26.29 13.89
C THR A 647 13.45 26.96 15.21
N ASN A 648 13.88 28.23 15.13
CA ASN A 648 14.16 29.08 16.31
C ASN A 648 12.96 29.93 16.74
N THR A 649 11.74 29.59 16.30
CA THR A 649 10.54 30.28 16.79
C THR A 649 10.46 30.09 18.32
N PRO A 650 10.11 31.13 19.10
CA PRO A 650 9.99 30.99 20.56
C PRO A 650 9.02 29.85 20.94
N PRO A 651 9.39 28.98 21.90
CA PRO A 651 8.50 27.91 22.37
C PRO A 651 7.31 28.49 23.12
N ALA A 652 6.19 27.76 23.13
CA ALA A 652 5.00 28.19 23.87
C ALA A 652 5.15 28.07 25.39
N GLY A 653 5.91 27.10 25.90
CA GLY A 653 6.20 26.98 27.32
C GLY A 653 6.24 25.53 27.80
N ILE A 654 5.42 25.20 28.81
CA ILE A 654 5.21 23.82 29.29
C ILE A 654 4.07 23.18 28.48
N PHE A 655 4.37 22.10 27.77
CA PHE A 655 3.39 21.28 27.07
C PHE A 655 3.10 19.98 27.82
N THR A 656 1.83 19.64 27.97
CA THR A 656 1.42 18.29 28.39
C THR A 656 1.14 17.43 27.16
N CYS A 657 1.84 16.30 27.03
CA CYS A 657 1.63 15.33 25.95
C CYS A 657 0.91 14.10 26.52
N ILE A 658 -0.31 13.84 26.06
CA ILE A 658 -1.16 12.73 26.49
C ILE A 658 -1.38 11.79 25.31
N SER A 659 -0.78 10.60 25.38
CA SER A 659 -0.76 9.64 24.28
C SER A 659 -1.67 8.41 24.53
N PRO A 660 -2.15 7.74 23.47
CA PRO A 660 -3.03 6.58 23.58
C PRO A 660 -2.23 5.27 23.70
N TRP A 661 -2.93 4.19 24.04
CA TRP A 661 -2.36 2.85 24.18
C TRP A 661 -2.15 2.11 22.85
N ASN A 662 -2.79 2.55 21.78
CA ASN A 662 -2.83 1.80 20.52
C ASN A 662 -1.64 2.09 19.59
N PHE A 663 -0.96 3.21 19.79
CA PHE A 663 0.37 3.52 19.25
C PHE A 663 1.23 4.07 20.39
N PRO A 664 1.58 3.21 21.35
CA PRO A 664 2.15 3.62 22.61
C PRO A 664 3.60 4.12 22.50
N LEU A 665 4.28 3.84 21.38
CA LEU A 665 5.60 4.37 21.04
C LEU A 665 5.49 5.49 19.99
N ALA A 666 4.85 5.24 18.84
CA ALA A 666 4.92 6.19 17.72
C ALA A 666 4.21 7.53 18.01
N ILE A 667 2.96 7.51 18.45
CA ILE A 667 2.21 8.74 18.76
C ILE A 667 2.80 9.42 20.00
N PHE A 668 3.27 8.64 20.98
CA PHE A 668 3.99 9.16 22.14
C PHE A 668 5.22 9.96 21.70
N CYS A 669 6.10 9.36 20.89
CA CYS A 669 7.27 10.03 20.33
C CYS A 669 6.88 11.22 19.45
N GLY A 670 5.85 11.09 18.61
CA GLY A 670 5.38 12.15 17.73
C GLY A 670 4.99 13.43 18.47
N GLN A 671 4.18 13.31 19.53
CA GLN A 671 3.78 14.45 20.35
C GLN A 671 4.96 15.04 21.14
N VAL A 672 5.70 14.17 21.85
CA VAL A 672 6.79 14.59 22.76
C VAL A 672 7.91 15.26 21.98
N THR A 673 8.34 14.65 20.86
CA THR A 673 9.50 15.13 20.11
C THR A 673 9.17 16.37 19.29
N ALA A 674 7.92 16.57 18.85
CA ALA A 674 7.47 17.83 18.26
C ALA A 674 7.58 19.00 19.25
N ALA A 675 7.09 18.82 20.48
CA ALA A 675 7.17 19.83 21.53
C ALA A 675 8.62 20.17 21.90
N LEU A 676 9.47 19.15 22.04
CA LEU A 676 10.92 19.30 22.30
C LEU A 676 11.64 19.97 21.12
N ALA A 677 11.32 19.59 19.87
CA ALA A 677 11.86 20.20 18.66
C ALA A 677 11.54 21.70 18.58
N ALA A 678 10.40 22.14 19.10
CA ALA A 678 10.04 23.55 19.24
C ALA A 678 10.68 24.23 20.47
N GLY A 679 11.28 23.47 21.41
CA GLY A 679 12.01 23.99 22.58
C GLY A 679 11.22 24.04 23.88
N ASN A 680 10.02 23.44 23.89
CA ASN A 680 9.15 23.41 25.06
C ASN A 680 9.68 22.47 26.14
N ALA A 681 9.25 22.71 27.38
CA ALA A 681 9.28 21.68 28.42
C ALA A 681 8.10 20.73 28.22
N VAL A 682 8.28 19.43 28.45
CA VAL A 682 7.27 18.41 28.20
C VAL A 682 6.96 17.61 29.45
N LEU A 683 5.69 17.54 29.80
CA LEU A 683 5.13 16.62 30.78
C LEU A 683 4.42 15.50 30.02
N ALA A 684 5.06 14.34 29.93
CA ALA A 684 4.60 13.21 29.14
C ALA A 684 3.76 12.26 30.00
N LYS A 685 2.49 12.09 29.64
CA LYS A 685 1.53 11.21 30.29
C LYS A 685 1.11 10.11 29.29
N PRO A 686 1.66 8.90 29.36
CA PRO A 686 1.23 7.79 28.51
C PRO A 686 -0.13 7.23 28.95
N ALA A 687 -0.77 6.42 28.10
CA ALA A 687 -1.92 5.61 28.50
C ALA A 687 -1.55 4.65 29.64
N GLU A 688 -2.53 4.36 30.51
CA GLU A 688 -2.29 3.51 31.69
C GLU A 688 -2.03 2.04 31.34
N GLN A 689 -2.48 1.61 30.17
CA GLN A 689 -2.24 0.26 29.64
C GLN A 689 -0.80 0.06 29.15
N THR A 690 -0.11 1.12 28.72
CA THR A 690 1.19 1.01 28.03
C THR A 690 2.30 1.92 28.59
N PRO A 691 2.59 1.88 29.91
CA PRO A 691 3.59 2.75 30.53
C PRO A 691 5.05 2.32 30.30
N LEU A 692 5.32 1.04 30.03
CA LEU A 692 6.67 0.46 29.96
C LEU A 692 7.39 0.93 28.70
N ILE A 693 6.73 0.87 27.53
CA ILE A 693 7.33 1.34 26.28
C ILE A 693 7.53 2.87 26.29
N ALA A 694 6.61 3.62 26.88
CA ALA A 694 6.75 5.06 27.04
C ALA A 694 7.94 5.42 27.94
N LYS A 695 8.15 4.66 29.02
CA LYS A 695 9.35 4.79 29.87
C LYS A 695 10.62 4.51 29.09
N LEU A 696 10.67 3.44 28.28
CA LEU A 696 11.83 3.15 27.42
C LEU A 696 12.12 4.32 26.47
N ALA A 697 11.10 4.88 25.82
CA ALA A 697 11.27 6.03 24.93
C ALA A 697 11.83 7.27 25.64
N VAL A 698 11.36 7.56 26.87
CA VAL A 698 11.88 8.66 27.69
C VAL A 698 13.32 8.42 28.13
N ASP A 699 13.67 7.20 28.52
CA ASP A 699 15.04 6.83 28.84
C ASP A 699 15.97 7.07 27.64
N VAL A 700 15.56 6.66 26.43
CA VAL A 700 16.32 6.90 25.20
C VAL A 700 16.49 8.40 24.93
N LEU A 701 15.43 9.20 25.09
CA LEU A 701 15.50 10.66 24.90
C LEU A 701 16.46 11.32 25.90
N HIS A 702 16.45 10.89 27.16
CA HIS A 702 17.41 11.36 28.16
C HIS A 702 18.84 10.92 27.86
N GLU A 703 19.03 9.66 27.50
CA GLU A 703 20.33 9.13 27.09
C GLU A 703 20.84 9.86 25.84
N ALA A 704 19.95 10.29 24.94
CA ALA A 704 20.24 11.11 23.77
C ALA A 704 20.58 12.59 24.08
N GLY A 705 20.36 13.03 25.32
CA GLY A 705 20.75 14.35 25.81
C GLY A 705 19.61 15.32 26.07
N VAL A 706 18.35 14.89 26.03
CA VAL A 706 17.22 15.71 26.49
C VAL A 706 17.30 15.87 28.02
N PRO A 707 17.39 17.10 28.56
CA PRO A 707 17.45 17.31 30.01
C PRO A 707 16.18 16.81 30.72
N ARG A 708 16.32 16.29 31.95
CA ARG A 708 15.17 15.90 32.79
C ARG A 708 14.20 17.04 33.08
N SER A 709 14.69 18.28 33.14
CA SER A 709 13.80 19.44 33.32
C SER A 709 12.99 19.77 32.06
N ALA A 710 13.47 19.36 30.88
CA ALA A 710 12.80 19.56 29.60
C ALA A 710 11.83 18.41 29.24
N LEU A 711 12.02 17.21 29.78
CA LEU A 711 11.14 16.07 29.58
C LEU A 711 10.96 15.31 30.90
N GLN A 712 9.72 15.19 31.35
CA GLN A 712 9.38 14.42 32.55
C GLN A 712 8.27 13.42 32.24
N LEU A 713 8.40 12.19 32.74
CA LEU A 713 7.42 11.13 32.57
C LEU A 713 6.52 11.05 33.81
N LEU A 714 5.21 11.03 33.58
CA LEU A 714 4.18 10.91 34.61
C LEU A 714 3.21 9.76 34.25
N PRO A 715 3.57 8.48 34.52
CA PRO A 715 2.67 7.36 34.30
C PRO A 715 1.44 7.49 35.19
N GLY A 716 0.27 7.04 34.74
CA GLY A 716 -0.94 7.01 35.57
C GLY A 716 -2.22 7.06 34.76
N GLY A 717 -3.37 7.08 35.43
CA GLY A 717 -4.68 7.10 34.78
C GLY A 717 -5.20 8.50 34.46
N GLY A 718 -6.52 8.60 34.30
CA GLY A 718 -7.21 9.87 33.99
C GLY A 718 -7.02 10.97 35.03
N LYS A 719 -6.76 10.64 36.30
CA LYS A 719 -6.52 11.61 37.38
C LYS A 719 -5.26 12.45 37.15
N VAL A 720 -4.16 11.81 36.76
CA VAL A 720 -2.90 12.49 36.43
C VAL A 720 -3.09 13.42 35.23
N GLY A 721 -3.77 12.92 34.18
CA GLY A 721 -4.10 13.73 33.01
C GLY A 721 -4.94 14.96 33.38
N ALA A 722 -5.99 14.78 34.19
CA ALA A 722 -6.85 15.87 34.65
C ALA A 722 -6.07 16.91 35.46
N ALA A 723 -5.23 16.47 36.41
CA ALA A 723 -4.41 17.38 37.23
C ALA A 723 -3.49 18.26 36.38
N LEU A 724 -2.89 17.69 35.33
CA LEU A 724 -2.06 18.44 34.38
C LEU A 724 -2.90 19.45 33.57
N THR A 725 -4.02 19.01 33.00
CA THR A 725 -4.87 19.87 32.15
C THR A 725 -5.64 20.95 32.92
N SER A 726 -5.63 20.88 34.26
CA SER A 726 -6.27 21.83 35.18
C SER A 726 -5.26 22.74 35.90
N ASP A 727 -4.01 22.84 35.42
CA ASP A 727 -3.00 23.73 36.02
C ASP A 727 -2.69 24.94 35.12
N ALA A 728 -2.69 26.14 35.74
CA ALA A 728 -2.50 27.41 35.04
C ALA A 728 -1.09 27.61 34.46
N ARG A 729 -0.10 26.81 34.88
CA ARG A 729 1.28 26.84 34.34
C ARG A 729 1.41 26.15 32.99
N ILE A 730 0.44 25.35 32.58
CA ILE A 730 0.45 24.70 31.27
C ILE A 730 0.19 25.72 30.16
N ASN A 731 1.06 25.70 29.15
CA ASN A 731 0.98 26.57 27.98
C ASN A 731 0.51 25.85 26.72
N GLY A 732 0.25 24.55 26.80
CA GLY A 732 -0.37 23.78 25.72
C GLY A 732 -0.57 22.32 26.05
N VAL A 733 -1.49 21.69 25.35
CA VAL A 733 -1.78 20.25 25.46
C VAL A 733 -1.80 19.63 24.07
N ALA A 734 -1.03 18.56 23.89
CA ALA A 734 -1.15 17.65 22.77
C ALA A 734 -1.79 16.35 23.27
N PHE A 735 -2.99 16.05 22.80
CA PHE A 735 -3.79 14.90 23.20
C PHE A 735 -4.12 14.04 21.99
N THR A 736 -4.00 12.72 22.16
CA THR A 736 -4.57 11.77 21.21
C THR A 736 -5.36 10.70 21.94
N GLY A 737 -6.63 10.52 21.56
CA GLY A 737 -7.55 9.56 22.21
C GLY A 737 -9.01 9.85 21.89
N SER A 738 -9.95 9.39 22.73
CA SER A 738 -11.39 9.54 22.42
C SER A 738 -11.86 11.01 22.38
N THR A 739 -12.82 11.33 21.52
CA THR A 739 -13.48 12.65 21.45
C THR A 739 -14.08 13.08 22.80
N ALA A 740 -14.72 12.17 23.53
CA ALA A 740 -15.28 12.46 24.86
C ALA A 740 -14.22 12.93 25.87
N THR A 741 -13.00 12.39 25.79
CA THR A 741 -11.88 12.80 26.65
C THR A 741 -11.31 14.15 26.21
N ALA A 742 -11.19 14.39 24.90
CA ALA A 742 -10.75 15.68 24.36
C ALA A 742 -11.67 16.83 24.81
N LEU A 743 -13.00 16.63 24.82
CA LEU A 743 -13.97 17.62 25.31
C LEU A 743 -13.81 17.89 26.81
N ARG A 744 -13.53 16.87 27.63
CA ARG A 744 -13.24 17.06 29.07
C ARG A 744 -11.94 17.85 29.29
N ILE A 745 -10.90 17.55 28.52
CA ILE A 745 -9.64 18.30 28.54
C ILE A 745 -9.88 19.76 28.15
N ARG A 746 -10.67 19.99 27.08
CA ARG A 746 -11.03 21.34 26.64
C ARG A 746 -11.74 22.13 27.72
N ALA A 747 -12.70 21.51 28.42
CA ALA A 747 -13.41 22.15 29.53
C ALA A 747 -12.48 22.51 30.69
N ALA A 748 -11.61 21.58 31.10
CA ALA A 748 -10.61 21.85 32.14
C ALA A 748 -9.68 23.01 31.74
N MET A 749 -9.11 22.99 30.54
CA MET A 749 -8.22 24.06 30.07
C MET A 749 -8.92 25.42 30.03
N ALA A 750 -10.18 25.46 29.57
CA ALA A 750 -10.97 26.69 29.51
C ALA A 750 -11.30 27.26 30.89
N GLU A 751 -11.26 26.46 31.96
CA GLU A 751 -11.46 26.91 33.34
C GLU A 751 -10.14 27.34 34.00
N TYR A 752 -9.05 26.59 33.79
CA TYR A 752 -7.83 26.72 34.58
C TYR A 752 -6.61 27.32 33.83
N CYS A 753 -6.37 26.95 32.57
CA CYS A 753 -5.23 27.45 31.77
C CYS A 753 -5.48 28.88 31.27
N ALA A 754 -4.47 29.61 30.79
CA ALA A 754 -4.70 30.93 30.19
C ALA A 754 -5.72 30.85 29.01
N PRO A 755 -6.65 31.81 28.83
CA PRO A 755 -7.61 31.75 27.74
C PRO A 755 -6.92 31.62 26.37
N GLY A 756 -7.43 30.74 25.51
CA GLY A 756 -6.82 30.48 24.19
C GLY A 756 -5.56 29.61 24.21
N THR A 757 -5.22 29.00 25.35
CA THR A 757 -4.12 28.03 25.45
C THR A 757 -4.25 26.94 24.37
N PRO A 758 -3.17 26.66 23.62
CA PRO A 758 -3.16 25.64 22.59
C PRO A 758 -3.62 24.24 23.03
N LEU A 759 -4.70 23.75 22.42
CA LEU A 759 -5.03 22.33 22.39
C LEU A 759 -4.81 21.79 20.96
N ILE A 760 -4.06 20.70 20.85
CA ILE A 760 -4.02 19.80 19.69
C ILE A 760 -4.71 18.53 20.17
N ALA A 761 -5.88 18.21 19.61
CA ALA A 761 -6.62 17.01 19.94
C ALA A 761 -6.87 16.20 18.68
N GLU A 762 -6.17 15.08 18.54
CA GLU A 762 -6.42 14.08 17.49
C GLU A 762 -7.26 12.96 18.09
N THR A 763 -8.39 12.63 17.45
CA THR A 763 -9.36 11.71 18.04
C THR A 763 -9.83 10.62 17.07
N GLY A 764 -10.97 9.99 17.35
CA GLY A 764 -11.45 8.82 16.63
C GLY A 764 -12.06 9.14 15.25
N GLY A 765 -12.53 8.10 14.58
CA GLY A 765 -13.19 8.21 13.28
C GLY A 765 -14.25 7.14 13.05
N LEU A 766 -15.34 7.52 12.40
CA LEU A 766 -16.24 6.57 11.72
C LEU A 766 -15.79 6.44 10.26
N ASN A 767 -14.62 5.83 10.07
CA ASN A 767 -13.97 5.78 8.77
C ASN A 767 -14.74 4.87 7.81
N ALA A 768 -14.93 5.35 6.58
CA ALA A 768 -15.64 4.62 5.54
C ALA A 768 -14.73 4.23 4.38
N MET A 769 -15.07 3.15 3.69
CA MET A 769 -14.48 2.78 2.41
C MET A 769 -15.58 2.56 1.39
N ILE A 770 -15.47 3.14 0.19
CA ILE A 770 -16.38 2.89 -0.93
C ILE A 770 -15.68 1.98 -1.94
N VAL A 771 -16.36 0.91 -2.35
CA VAL A 771 -15.91 0.00 -3.42
C VAL A 771 -16.97 -0.05 -4.49
N ASP A 772 -16.63 0.41 -5.69
CA ASP A 772 -17.51 0.38 -6.85
C ASP A 772 -17.29 -0.85 -7.74
N SER A 773 -18.12 -1.01 -8.76
CA SER A 773 -18.09 -2.17 -9.66
C SER A 773 -16.87 -2.24 -10.59
N THR A 774 -16.02 -1.21 -10.64
CA THR A 774 -14.77 -1.19 -11.43
C THR A 774 -13.56 -1.68 -10.65
N ALA A 775 -13.65 -1.72 -9.32
CA ALA A 775 -12.58 -2.19 -8.45
C ALA A 775 -12.21 -3.65 -8.75
N LEU A 776 -10.91 -3.99 -8.62
CA LEU A 776 -10.47 -5.38 -8.63
C LEU A 776 -10.81 -6.02 -7.27
N PRO A 777 -11.72 -7.02 -7.20
CA PRO A 777 -12.17 -7.57 -5.91
C PRO A 777 -11.03 -8.13 -5.06
N GLU A 778 -10.03 -8.75 -5.66
CA GLU A 778 -8.90 -9.37 -4.97
C GLU A 778 -7.98 -8.34 -4.28
N GLN A 779 -7.83 -7.15 -4.86
CA GLN A 779 -7.11 -6.01 -4.26
C GLN A 779 -7.97 -5.33 -3.20
N ALA A 780 -9.24 -5.08 -3.49
CA ALA A 780 -10.17 -4.46 -2.55
C ALA A 780 -10.33 -5.31 -1.27
N VAL A 781 -10.53 -6.63 -1.41
CA VAL A 781 -10.65 -7.54 -0.26
C VAL A 781 -9.38 -7.55 0.59
N GLN A 782 -8.19 -7.56 -0.02
CA GLN A 782 -6.94 -7.47 0.72
C GLN A 782 -6.86 -6.14 1.52
N ALA A 783 -7.11 -5.01 0.87
CA ALA A 783 -7.10 -3.70 1.50
C ALA A 783 -8.15 -3.58 2.63
N ILE A 784 -9.34 -4.16 2.46
CA ILE A 784 -10.40 -4.19 3.47
C ILE A 784 -9.95 -5.02 4.69
N VAL A 785 -9.40 -6.22 4.47
CA VAL A 785 -8.95 -7.12 5.54
C VAL A 785 -7.85 -6.45 6.38
N GLU A 786 -6.85 -5.89 5.72
CA GLU A 786 -5.77 -5.13 6.38
C GLU A 786 -6.36 -3.95 7.17
N SER A 787 -7.20 -3.13 6.53
CA SER A 787 -7.75 -1.92 7.14
C SER A 787 -8.70 -2.21 8.31
N ALA A 788 -9.42 -3.33 8.30
CA ALA A 788 -10.44 -3.64 9.31
C ALA A 788 -9.88 -4.44 10.50
N PHE A 789 -8.95 -5.37 10.25
CA PHE A 789 -8.61 -6.41 11.21
C PHE A 789 -7.15 -6.38 11.68
N GLN A 790 -6.24 -5.74 10.96
CA GLN A 790 -4.86 -5.57 11.43
C GLN A 790 -4.86 -4.83 12.78
N SER A 791 -3.96 -5.23 13.70
CA SER A 791 -3.93 -4.74 15.08
C SER A 791 -5.24 -4.97 15.86
N ALA A 792 -6.00 -6.01 15.48
CA ALA A 792 -7.37 -6.25 15.97
C ALA A 792 -8.32 -5.05 15.75
N GLY A 793 -8.13 -4.29 14.66
CA GLY A 793 -8.94 -3.11 14.35
C GLY A 793 -8.73 -1.92 15.31
N GLN A 794 -7.68 -1.96 16.15
CA GLN A 794 -7.38 -0.94 17.16
C GLN A 794 -6.56 0.24 16.59
N ARG A 795 -6.84 0.62 15.35
CA ARG A 795 -6.25 1.81 14.71
C ARG A 795 -7.33 2.87 14.58
N CYS A 796 -7.02 4.13 14.86
CA CYS A 796 -7.94 5.23 14.61
C CYS A 796 -8.29 5.35 13.12
N SER A 797 -7.43 4.87 12.23
CA SER A 797 -7.62 4.83 10.77
C SER A 797 -8.33 3.58 10.24
N ALA A 798 -8.66 2.60 11.09
CA ALA A 798 -9.27 1.35 10.66
C ALA A 798 -10.64 1.59 10.00
N VAL A 799 -10.95 0.85 8.94
CA VAL A 799 -12.25 0.96 8.27
C VAL A 799 -13.35 0.45 9.19
N ARG A 800 -14.39 1.27 9.38
CA ARG A 800 -15.53 0.96 10.27
C ARG A 800 -16.76 0.59 9.46
N CYS A 801 -16.98 1.26 8.33
CA CYS A 801 -18.11 1.04 7.43
C CYS A 801 -17.64 0.88 5.98
N LEU A 802 -17.82 -0.29 5.41
CA LEU A 802 -17.62 -0.58 4.00
C LEU A 802 -18.93 -0.38 3.24
N TYR A 803 -18.91 0.46 2.21
CA TYR A 803 -19.96 0.60 1.21
C TYR A 803 -19.56 -0.15 -0.05
N VAL A 804 -20.38 -1.13 -0.45
CA VAL A 804 -20.14 -1.91 -1.68
C VAL A 804 -21.27 -1.65 -2.67
N GLN A 805 -20.93 -1.37 -3.92
CA GLN A 805 -21.94 -1.23 -4.97
C GLN A 805 -22.75 -2.53 -5.11
N GLU A 806 -24.08 -2.44 -5.16
CA GLU A 806 -25.01 -3.59 -5.13
C GLU A 806 -24.66 -4.65 -6.19
N ASP A 807 -24.21 -4.23 -7.37
CA ASP A 807 -23.93 -5.10 -8.51
C ASP A 807 -22.78 -6.12 -8.26
N ILE A 808 -21.88 -5.82 -7.32
CA ILE A 808 -20.73 -6.69 -6.98
C ILE A 808 -20.76 -7.19 -5.53
N ALA A 809 -21.75 -6.75 -4.74
CA ALA A 809 -21.76 -6.94 -3.30
C ALA A 809 -21.74 -8.42 -2.88
N GLU A 810 -22.51 -9.29 -3.53
CA GLU A 810 -22.60 -10.69 -3.14
C GLU A 810 -21.25 -11.42 -3.30
N ASP A 811 -20.62 -11.31 -4.46
CA ASP A 811 -19.35 -11.98 -4.76
C ASP A 811 -18.21 -11.40 -3.91
N LEU A 812 -18.16 -10.07 -3.75
CA LEU A 812 -17.14 -9.40 -2.95
C LEU A 812 -17.27 -9.75 -1.46
N ILE A 813 -18.48 -9.71 -0.89
CA ILE A 813 -18.70 -10.06 0.53
C ILE A 813 -18.36 -11.54 0.78
N ARG A 814 -18.64 -12.42 -0.18
CA ARG A 814 -18.26 -13.84 -0.10
C ARG A 814 -16.74 -14.02 -0.07
N MET A 815 -16.02 -13.34 -0.96
CA MET A 815 -14.55 -13.36 -0.99
C MET A 815 -13.96 -12.76 0.29
N LEU A 816 -14.49 -11.61 0.74
CA LEU A 816 -14.11 -10.95 1.98
C LEU A 816 -14.30 -11.86 3.20
N THR A 817 -15.44 -12.55 3.29
CA THR A 817 -15.72 -13.49 4.37
C THR A 817 -14.72 -14.64 4.37
N GLY A 818 -14.41 -15.21 3.21
CA GLY A 818 -13.44 -16.30 3.09
C GLY A 818 -12.01 -15.86 3.39
N ALA A 819 -11.63 -14.64 3.02
CA ALA A 819 -10.32 -14.06 3.35
C ALA A 819 -10.20 -13.79 4.85
N MET A 820 -11.24 -13.22 5.48
CA MET A 820 -11.31 -13.08 6.93
C MET A 820 -11.16 -14.44 7.63
N GLN A 821 -11.80 -15.49 7.12
CA GLN A 821 -11.68 -16.85 7.67
C GLN A 821 -10.29 -17.48 7.56
N ALA A 822 -9.44 -16.97 6.68
CA ALA A 822 -8.05 -17.40 6.55
C ALA A 822 -7.11 -16.70 7.55
N LEU A 823 -7.60 -15.76 8.36
CA LEU A 823 -6.81 -15.11 9.40
C LEU A 823 -6.60 -16.03 10.60
N LYS A 824 -5.38 -16.01 11.15
CA LYS A 824 -4.99 -16.73 12.34
C LYS A 824 -4.92 -15.79 13.54
N MET A 825 -5.68 -16.12 14.57
CA MET A 825 -5.63 -15.45 15.87
C MET A 825 -4.69 -16.18 16.81
N GLY A 826 -3.93 -15.46 17.64
CA GLY A 826 -3.01 -16.07 18.57
C GLY A 826 -2.11 -15.10 19.32
N ASP A 827 -1.03 -15.64 19.88
CA ASP A 827 0.00 -14.84 20.53
C ASP A 827 0.74 -13.98 19.48
N PRO A 828 0.74 -12.64 19.61
CA PRO A 828 1.43 -11.73 18.71
C PRO A 828 2.95 -11.92 18.66
N TRP A 829 3.55 -12.66 19.61
CA TRP A 829 4.97 -13.04 19.53
C TRP A 829 5.29 -13.83 18.25
N HIS A 830 4.35 -14.65 17.76
CA HIS A 830 4.56 -15.48 16.59
C HIS A 830 4.23 -14.74 15.28
N LEU A 831 5.14 -14.80 14.30
CA LEU A 831 4.93 -14.22 12.96
C LEU A 831 3.64 -14.72 12.30
N SER A 832 3.24 -15.96 12.56
CA SER A 832 2.01 -16.55 12.00
C SER A 832 0.70 -15.96 12.54
N THR A 833 0.74 -15.08 13.54
CA THR A 833 -0.45 -14.45 14.11
C THR A 833 -0.81 -13.20 13.33
N ASP A 834 -1.99 -13.19 12.72
CA ASP A 834 -2.51 -12.05 11.97
C ASP A 834 -3.28 -11.07 12.87
N VAL A 835 -4.01 -11.61 13.86
CA VAL A 835 -4.88 -10.83 14.75
C VAL A 835 -4.57 -11.16 16.20
N GLY A 836 -4.00 -10.19 16.91
CA GLY A 836 -3.70 -10.24 18.35
C GLY A 836 -4.93 -9.98 19.25
N PRO A 837 -4.73 -9.82 20.57
CA PRO A 837 -5.80 -9.48 21.50
C PRO A 837 -6.21 -8.00 21.39
N VAL A 838 -7.38 -7.66 21.94
CA VAL A 838 -7.68 -6.26 22.28
C VAL A 838 -7.04 -5.89 23.61
N ILE A 839 -6.82 -4.60 23.85
CA ILE A 839 -5.93 -4.12 24.91
C ILE A 839 -6.31 -4.55 26.33
N ASP A 840 -7.60 -4.58 26.66
CA ASP A 840 -8.08 -4.90 28.01
C ASP A 840 -9.49 -5.53 28.02
N ALA A 841 -9.94 -5.89 29.23
CA ALA A 841 -11.22 -6.54 29.44
C ALA A 841 -12.41 -5.61 29.13
N GLN A 842 -12.28 -4.31 29.40
CA GLN A 842 -13.34 -3.33 29.14
C GLN A 842 -13.58 -3.16 27.65
N ALA A 843 -12.51 -3.04 26.86
CA ALA A 843 -12.58 -3.02 25.41
C ALA A 843 -13.24 -4.31 24.89
N ARG A 844 -12.77 -5.47 25.37
CA ARG A 844 -13.33 -6.77 24.98
C ARG A 844 -14.83 -6.87 25.25
N GLU A 845 -15.28 -6.52 26.44
CA GLU A 845 -16.69 -6.58 26.84
C GLU A 845 -17.56 -5.69 25.96
N GLY A 846 -17.16 -4.43 25.77
CA GLY A 846 -17.93 -3.47 24.97
C GLY A 846 -18.02 -3.84 23.48
N ILE A 847 -17.00 -4.50 22.93
CA ILE A 847 -17.03 -4.99 21.54
C ILE A 847 -17.90 -6.24 21.42
N ILE A 848 -17.77 -7.20 22.35
CA ILE A 848 -18.59 -8.42 22.36
C ILE A 848 -20.07 -8.07 22.51
N GLU A 849 -20.42 -7.14 23.40
CA GLU A 849 -21.80 -6.68 23.58
C GLU A 849 -22.40 -6.13 22.27
N HIS A 850 -21.61 -5.33 21.53
CA HIS A 850 -22.03 -4.81 20.22
C HIS A 850 -22.27 -5.93 19.19
N ILE A 851 -21.39 -6.93 19.13
CA ILE A 851 -21.52 -8.09 18.24
C ILE A 851 -22.74 -8.93 18.62
N GLU A 852 -22.97 -9.20 19.90
CA GLU A 852 -24.09 -10.02 20.36
C GLU A 852 -25.44 -9.30 20.17
N THR A 853 -25.47 -7.97 20.31
CA THR A 853 -26.64 -7.15 19.93
C THR A 853 -26.94 -7.32 18.43
N ALA A 854 -25.91 -7.19 17.58
CA ALA A 854 -26.07 -7.41 16.14
C ALA A 854 -26.50 -8.85 15.81
N ARG A 855 -26.05 -9.84 16.58
CA ARG A 855 -26.45 -11.25 16.43
C ARG A 855 -27.93 -11.43 16.76
N ALA A 856 -28.39 -10.86 17.87
CA ALA A 856 -29.80 -10.89 18.26
C ALA A 856 -30.72 -10.24 17.22
N GLU A 857 -30.22 -9.22 16.52
CA GLU A 857 -30.91 -8.52 15.43
C GLU A 857 -30.77 -9.19 14.05
N GLY A 858 -30.03 -10.31 13.94
CA GLY A 858 -29.83 -11.03 12.68
C GLY A 858 -28.93 -10.31 11.68
N ARG A 859 -28.07 -9.39 12.14
CA ARG A 859 -27.18 -8.58 11.31
C ARG A 859 -25.79 -9.17 11.09
N VAL A 860 -25.37 -10.20 11.81
CA VAL A 860 -24.04 -10.83 11.63
C VAL A 860 -23.96 -11.54 10.28
N ILE A 861 -23.04 -11.11 9.42
CA ILE A 861 -22.72 -11.77 8.14
C ILE A 861 -21.76 -12.93 8.38
N ALA A 862 -20.68 -12.68 9.12
CA ALA A 862 -19.68 -13.67 9.48
C ALA A 862 -18.91 -13.24 10.73
N ASP A 863 -18.41 -14.20 11.49
CA ASP A 863 -17.55 -13.96 12.65
C ASP A 863 -16.56 -15.11 12.86
N LEU A 864 -15.44 -14.81 13.53
CA LEU A 864 -14.48 -15.79 13.99
C LEU A 864 -14.60 -16.04 15.49
N LYS A 865 -14.27 -17.27 15.88
CA LYS A 865 -14.19 -17.63 17.30
C LYS A 865 -12.85 -17.17 17.86
N ALA A 866 -12.92 -16.36 18.92
CA ALA A 866 -11.74 -15.97 19.67
C ALA A 866 -11.08 -17.17 20.37
N PRO A 867 -9.75 -17.20 20.50
CA PRO A 867 -9.04 -18.12 21.38
C PRO A 867 -9.54 -18.08 22.83
N LYS A 868 -9.27 -19.14 23.60
CA LYS A 868 -9.55 -19.18 25.04
C LYS A 868 -8.39 -18.55 25.81
N GLY A 869 -8.71 -17.73 26.82
CA GLY A 869 -7.71 -16.98 27.60
C GLY A 869 -7.36 -15.64 26.94
N GLY A 870 -6.82 -14.69 27.72
CA GLY A 870 -6.54 -13.32 27.27
C GLY A 870 -7.78 -12.51 26.92
N THR A 871 -7.55 -11.32 26.36
CA THR A 871 -8.59 -10.36 25.94
C THR A 871 -8.80 -10.39 24.43
N PHE A 872 -9.08 -11.56 23.85
CA PHE A 872 -9.32 -11.70 22.41
C PHE A 872 -10.78 -11.42 22.01
N VAL A 873 -10.95 -10.82 20.83
CA VAL A 873 -12.22 -10.68 20.11
C VAL A 873 -12.01 -11.15 18.68
N GLY A 874 -12.88 -12.05 18.19
CA GLY A 874 -12.80 -12.54 16.83
C GLY A 874 -13.24 -11.47 15.81
N PRO A 875 -12.57 -11.37 14.65
CA PRO A 875 -13.06 -10.57 13.53
C PRO A 875 -14.53 -10.84 13.22
N ALA A 876 -15.32 -9.78 13.05
CA ALA A 876 -16.74 -9.85 12.75
C ALA A 876 -17.13 -8.89 11.62
N ILE A 877 -18.03 -9.35 10.76
CA ILE A 877 -18.65 -8.57 9.69
C ILE A 877 -20.15 -8.45 9.99
N LEU A 878 -20.63 -7.22 10.11
CA LEU A 878 -22.01 -6.90 10.47
C LEU A 878 -22.69 -6.14 9.33
N ARG A 879 -23.93 -6.48 9.01
CA ARG A 879 -24.77 -5.71 8.09
C ARG A 879 -25.30 -4.45 8.77
N VAL A 880 -25.29 -3.35 8.04
CA VAL A 880 -25.98 -2.08 8.37
C VAL A 880 -26.66 -1.56 7.10
N ASN A 881 -27.63 -0.66 7.24
CA ASN A 881 -28.25 -0.02 6.06
C ASN A 881 -27.39 1.15 5.56
N SER A 882 -26.78 1.87 6.50
CA SER A 882 -25.91 3.00 6.25
C SER A 882 -25.04 3.25 7.49
N ILE A 883 -23.97 3.99 7.35
CA ILE A 883 -23.15 4.51 8.45
C ILE A 883 -23.98 5.30 9.47
N ALA A 884 -25.12 5.85 9.06
CA ALA A 884 -26.07 6.52 9.94
C ALA A 884 -26.67 5.61 11.03
N ASP A 885 -26.64 4.29 10.85
CA ASP A 885 -27.04 3.32 11.88
C ASP A 885 -26.00 3.21 13.02
N MET A 886 -24.79 3.77 12.82
CA MET A 886 -23.67 3.70 13.76
C MET A 886 -23.62 4.95 14.63
N GLN A 887 -23.97 4.82 15.90
CA GLN A 887 -24.01 5.95 16.84
C GLN A 887 -22.63 6.34 17.41
N ARG A 888 -21.67 5.41 17.40
CA ARG A 888 -20.34 5.59 17.98
C ARG A 888 -19.32 4.72 17.28
N GLU A 889 -18.04 5.06 17.45
CA GLU A 889 -16.95 4.20 17.04
C GLU A 889 -16.92 2.89 17.87
N ILE A 890 -16.72 1.78 17.17
CA ILE A 890 -16.43 0.47 17.76
C ILE A 890 -14.95 0.19 17.53
N PHE A 891 -14.14 0.38 18.57
CA PHE A 891 -12.67 0.30 18.50
C PHE A 891 -12.16 -1.14 18.62
N GLY A 892 -12.45 -1.97 17.61
CA GLY A 892 -12.11 -3.39 17.58
C GLY A 892 -12.23 -4.00 16.19
N PRO A 893 -12.08 -5.33 16.04
CA PRO A 893 -12.04 -6.00 14.75
C PRO A 893 -13.46 -6.24 14.21
N VAL A 894 -14.25 -5.17 14.05
CA VAL A 894 -15.65 -5.20 13.63
C VAL A 894 -15.83 -4.32 12.39
N LEU A 895 -16.13 -4.96 11.26
CA LEU A 895 -16.44 -4.30 10.00
C LEU A 895 -17.96 -4.23 9.81
N HIS A 896 -18.49 -3.05 9.56
CA HIS A 896 -19.89 -2.87 9.14
C HIS A 896 -19.95 -2.80 7.62
N VAL A 897 -20.97 -3.40 7.00
CA VAL A 897 -21.14 -3.44 5.54
C VAL A 897 -22.53 -2.91 5.18
N ALA A 898 -22.53 -1.88 4.34
CA ALA A 898 -23.69 -1.33 3.65
C ALA A 898 -23.55 -1.54 2.13
N THR A 899 -24.68 -1.50 1.42
CA THR A 899 -24.69 -1.53 -0.05
C THR A 899 -25.33 -0.26 -0.60
N PHE A 900 -24.97 0.12 -1.82
CA PHE A 900 -25.53 1.29 -2.50
C PHE A 900 -25.67 1.03 -4.01
N LYS A 901 -26.59 1.72 -4.66
CA LYS A 901 -26.68 1.71 -6.13
C LYS A 901 -25.72 2.72 -6.74
N SER A 902 -25.27 2.49 -7.97
CA SER A 902 -24.37 3.39 -8.72
C SER A 902 -24.74 4.89 -8.60
N HIS A 903 -26.02 5.23 -8.83
CA HIS A 903 -26.54 6.60 -8.77
C HIS A 903 -26.71 7.19 -7.35
N GLU A 904 -26.50 6.39 -6.30
CA GLU A 904 -26.63 6.81 -4.90
C GLU A 904 -25.28 7.23 -4.29
N LEU A 905 -24.18 7.24 -5.06
CA LEU A 905 -22.83 7.59 -4.59
C LEU A 905 -22.81 8.91 -3.80
N ASP A 906 -23.48 9.94 -4.30
CA ASP A 906 -23.56 11.25 -3.64
C ASP A 906 -24.28 11.18 -2.28
N ALA A 907 -25.36 10.40 -2.19
CA ALA A 907 -26.07 10.20 -0.94
C ALA A 907 -25.23 9.43 0.09
N VAL A 908 -24.38 8.51 -0.37
CA VAL A 908 -23.40 7.82 0.48
C VAL A 908 -22.36 8.80 1.02
N ILE A 909 -21.79 9.66 0.16
CA ILE A 909 -20.83 10.70 0.58
C ILE A 909 -21.48 11.63 1.62
N ASP A 910 -22.71 12.08 1.37
CA ASP A 910 -23.44 12.95 2.28
C ASP A 910 -23.70 12.27 3.63
N ALA A 911 -24.03 10.97 3.64
CA ALA A 911 -24.22 10.20 4.86
C ALA A 911 -22.93 10.05 5.67
N ILE A 912 -21.78 9.87 5.00
CA ILE A 912 -20.46 9.80 5.65
C ILE A 912 -20.11 11.15 6.28
N ASN A 913 -20.21 12.24 5.53
CA ASN A 913 -19.93 13.59 6.02
C ASN A 913 -20.86 13.97 7.20
N ALA A 914 -22.13 13.56 7.14
CA ALA A 914 -23.12 13.83 8.19
C ALA A 914 -22.79 13.17 9.55
N THR A 915 -21.88 12.20 9.61
CA THR A 915 -21.39 11.66 10.89
C THR A 915 -20.62 12.70 11.71
N GLY A 916 -20.12 13.76 11.06
CA GLY A 916 -19.28 14.79 11.67
C GLY A 916 -17.84 14.35 11.93
N TYR A 917 -17.50 13.08 11.71
CA TYR A 917 -16.12 12.59 11.69
C TYR A 917 -15.50 12.81 10.31
N GLY A 918 -14.17 12.82 10.25
CA GLY A 918 -13.44 13.06 9.02
C GLY A 918 -11.96 12.71 9.14
N LEU A 919 -11.64 11.47 9.55
CA LEU A 919 -10.26 11.02 9.76
C LEU A 919 -9.68 10.34 8.52
N THR A 920 -10.05 9.07 8.26
CA THR A 920 -9.64 8.35 7.04
C THR A 920 -10.83 7.96 6.18
N PHE A 921 -10.59 7.92 4.86
CA PHE A 921 -11.55 7.46 3.87
C PHE A 921 -10.84 6.65 2.78
N GLY A 922 -11.42 5.51 2.40
CA GLY A 922 -10.93 4.63 1.34
C GLY A 922 -11.82 4.65 0.10
N LEU A 923 -11.23 4.58 -1.08
CA LEU A 923 -11.96 4.45 -2.34
C LEU A 923 -11.28 3.42 -3.25
N HIS A 924 -12.04 2.44 -3.72
CA HIS A 924 -11.61 1.54 -4.78
C HIS A 924 -12.44 1.79 -6.05
N THR A 925 -11.78 2.31 -7.08
CA THR A 925 -12.35 2.62 -8.40
C THR A 925 -11.25 2.76 -9.45
N ARG A 926 -11.57 2.51 -10.72
CA ARG A 926 -10.71 2.75 -11.89
C ARG A 926 -11.10 3.98 -12.70
N ILE A 927 -12.09 4.75 -12.24
CA ILE A 927 -12.60 5.95 -12.91
C ILE A 927 -11.96 7.18 -12.28
N ASP A 928 -11.16 7.92 -13.03
CA ASP A 928 -10.36 9.03 -12.49
C ASP A 928 -11.24 10.23 -12.10
N ASP A 929 -12.25 10.53 -12.90
CA ASP A 929 -13.29 11.54 -12.61
C ASP A 929 -14.02 11.22 -11.30
N ARG A 930 -14.24 9.93 -11.01
CA ARG A 930 -14.85 9.50 -9.74
C ARG A 930 -13.87 9.68 -8.58
N VAL A 931 -12.58 9.40 -8.77
CA VAL A 931 -11.55 9.71 -7.77
C VAL A 931 -11.55 11.20 -7.45
N GLN A 932 -11.57 12.05 -8.47
CA GLN A 932 -11.62 13.50 -8.31
C GLN A 932 -12.89 13.94 -7.58
N HIS A 933 -14.06 13.59 -8.10
CA HIS A 933 -15.37 13.95 -7.53
C HIS A 933 -15.49 13.56 -6.05
N VAL A 934 -15.14 12.30 -5.72
CA VAL A 934 -15.22 11.81 -4.34
C VAL A 934 -14.20 12.53 -3.47
N SER A 935 -12.96 12.73 -3.93
CA SER A 935 -11.92 13.40 -3.14
C SER A 935 -12.22 14.88 -2.88
N GLU A 936 -12.93 15.55 -3.78
CA GLU A 936 -13.35 16.94 -3.63
C GLU A 936 -14.57 17.10 -2.69
N ARG A 937 -15.48 16.11 -2.67
CA ARG A 937 -16.72 16.17 -1.88
C ARG A 937 -16.60 15.55 -0.48
N ILE A 938 -15.78 14.53 -0.29
CA ILE A 938 -15.63 13.86 1.00
C ILE A 938 -14.94 14.78 2.02
N GLU A 939 -15.46 14.83 3.24
CA GLU A 939 -14.90 15.60 4.35
C GLU A 939 -14.05 14.70 5.24
N ALA A 940 -12.87 14.32 4.74
CA ALA A 940 -11.90 13.51 5.48
C ALA A 940 -10.47 14.05 5.33
N GLY A 941 -9.71 14.00 6.42
CA GLY A 941 -8.33 14.48 6.44
C GLY A 941 -7.37 13.63 5.61
N ASN A 942 -7.56 12.31 5.54
CA ASN A 942 -6.69 11.40 4.80
C ASN A 942 -7.52 10.47 3.88
N ILE A 943 -7.29 10.57 2.58
CA ILE A 943 -8.02 9.85 1.53
C ILE A 943 -7.06 8.87 0.85
N TYR A 944 -7.47 7.61 0.72
CA TYR A 944 -6.67 6.54 0.15
C TYR A 944 -7.40 5.88 -1.02
N VAL A 945 -6.75 5.83 -2.18
CA VAL A 945 -7.34 5.35 -3.43
C VAL A 945 -6.61 4.09 -3.90
N ASN A 946 -7.37 3.01 -4.11
CA ASN A 946 -6.92 1.70 -4.57
C ASN A 946 -5.85 1.03 -3.69
N ARG A 947 -5.88 1.31 -2.39
CA ARG A 947 -4.99 0.74 -1.37
C ARG A 947 -5.70 0.67 -0.02
N ASN A 948 -5.06 0.04 0.97
CA ASN A 948 -5.52 0.12 2.35
C ASN A 948 -5.49 1.58 2.87
N GLN A 949 -6.24 1.86 3.93
CA GLN A 949 -6.39 3.20 4.51
C GLN A 949 -5.69 3.38 5.86
N ILE A 950 -4.69 2.55 6.15
CA ILE A 950 -3.94 2.52 7.40
C ILE A 950 -2.45 2.76 7.14
N GLY A 951 -1.67 2.99 8.20
CA GLY A 951 -0.20 3.10 8.09
C GLY A 951 0.28 4.36 7.35
N ALA A 952 -0.27 5.53 7.70
CA ALA A 952 0.18 6.80 7.16
C ALA A 952 1.67 7.04 7.49
N ILE A 953 2.47 7.43 6.50
CA ILE A 953 3.92 7.63 6.64
C ILE A 953 4.21 9.10 6.90
N VAL A 954 4.96 9.38 7.97
CA VAL A 954 5.36 10.73 8.40
C VAL A 954 6.07 11.49 7.27
N GLY A 955 5.60 12.70 6.97
CA GLY A 955 6.14 13.56 5.91
C GLY A 955 5.73 13.18 4.48
N SER A 956 5.04 12.05 4.28
CA SER A 956 4.50 11.61 2.98
C SER A 956 2.98 11.64 2.96
N GLN A 957 2.36 11.11 4.02
CA GLN A 957 0.92 11.18 4.29
C GLN A 957 0.66 11.82 5.65
N PRO A 958 0.87 13.15 5.84
CA PRO A 958 0.56 13.83 7.08
C PRO A 958 -0.82 13.43 7.61
N PHE A 959 -0.86 13.01 8.87
CA PHE A 959 -2.01 12.30 9.44
C PHE A 959 -2.78 13.17 10.41
N GLY A 960 -4.10 13.20 10.27
CA GLY A 960 -5.00 13.94 11.15
C GLY A 960 -6.32 14.26 10.46
N GLY A 961 -7.37 14.40 11.23
CA GLY A 961 -8.75 14.56 10.73
C GLY A 961 -9.29 15.98 10.82
N GLU A 962 -10.57 16.11 10.45
CA GLU A 962 -11.38 17.32 10.64
C GLU A 962 -12.67 17.01 11.42
N GLY A 963 -13.39 18.07 11.82
CA GLY A 963 -14.64 17.93 12.58
C GLY A 963 -14.43 17.25 13.95
N LEU A 964 -15.20 16.19 14.20
CA LEU A 964 -15.11 15.37 15.41
C LEU A 964 -13.80 14.59 15.52
N SER A 965 -13.09 14.40 14.40
CA SER A 965 -11.87 13.59 14.35
C SER A 965 -10.63 14.33 14.81
N GLY A 966 -10.63 15.67 14.82
CA GLY A 966 -9.53 16.39 15.44
C GLY A 966 -9.53 17.89 15.20
N THR A 967 -8.66 18.57 15.93
CA THR A 967 -8.42 20.01 15.75
C THR A 967 -7.45 20.29 14.63
N GLY A 968 -6.57 19.33 14.29
CA GLY A 968 -5.31 19.59 13.61
C GLY A 968 -4.35 20.44 14.45
N PRO A 969 -3.18 20.81 13.91
CA PRO A 969 -2.68 20.47 12.57
C PRO A 969 -2.28 18.99 12.46
N LYS A 970 -2.10 18.50 11.23
CA LYS A 970 -1.73 17.09 10.99
C LYS A 970 -0.36 16.74 11.60
N ALA A 971 -0.31 15.64 12.34
CA ALA A 971 0.94 15.05 12.79
C ALA A 971 1.78 14.58 11.58
N GLY A 972 3.08 14.79 11.64
CA GLY A 972 4.01 14.47 10.55
C GLY A 972 3.83 15.36 9.33
N GLY A 973 3.10 16.47 9.48
CA GLY A 973 2.89 17.49 8.47
C GLY A 973 3.70 18.75 8.69
N PRO A 974 3.79 19.61 7.66
CA PRO A 974 4.58 20.84 7.71
C PRO A 974 4.01 21.87 8.72
N ASN A 975 2.72 21.79 9.04
CA ASN A 975 2.03 22.75 9.90
C ASN A 975 2.00 22.36 11.38
N TYR A 976 2.60 21.23 11.78
CA TYR A 976 2.54 20.73 13.16
C TYR A 976 3.36 21.57 14.15
N LEU A 977 4.66 21.76 13.89
CA LEU A 977 5.58 22.46 14.81
C LEU A 977 5.21 23.92 15.11
N PRO A 978 4.68 24.73 14.17
CA PRO A 978 4.21 26.07 14.47
C PRO A 978 3.21 26.11 15.64
N ARG A 979 2.42 25.05 15.85
CA ARG A 979 1.43 24.98 16.91
C ARG A 979 2.01 24.82 18.33
N PHE A 980 3.29 24.44 18.41
CA PHE A 980 4.08 24.33 19.63
C PHE A 980 4.91 25.60 19.91
N SER A 981 4.76 26.64 19.09
CA SER A 981 5.41 27.93 19.29
C SER A 981 4.55 28.87 20.13
N ALA A 982 5.17 29.87 20.75
CA ALA A 982 4.47 30.91 21.50
C ALA A 982 3.46 31.62 20.60
N PRO A 983 2.17 31.70 21.01
CA PRO A 983 1.18 32.43 20.25
C PRO A 983 1.50 33.93 20.28
N ASP A 984 1.35 34.61 19.13
CA ASP A 984 1.58 36.06 19.00
C ASP A 984 0.40 36.85 19.59
N HIS A 985 0.27 36.82 20.92
CA HIS A 985 -0.85 37.41 21.68
C HIS A 985 -1.02 38.91 21.38
N GLN A 986 -2.27 39.30 21.12
CA GLN A 986 -2.66 40.69 20.87
C GLN A 986 -3.50 41.22 22.04
N ASP A 987 -3.28 42.48 22.41
CA ASP A 987 -4.03 43.18 23.46
C ASP A 987 -4.44 44.59 22.98
N CYS A 988 -5.73 44.76 22.69
CA CYS A 988 -6.33 45.94 22.08
C CYS A 988 -7.38 46.53 23.04
N ALA A 989 -7.38 47.84 23.23
CA ALA A 989 -8.21 48.53 24.23
C ALA A 989 -9.54 49.12 23.72
N GLY A 990 -10.04 48.67 22.56
CA GLY A 990 -11.28 49.20 21.97
C GLY A 990 -12.56 48.75 22.71
N THR A 991 -13.71 49.27 22.31
CA THR A 991 -15.02 48.88 22.86
C THR A 991 -16.10 48.93 21.78
N TRP A 992 -17.19 48.18 21.99
CA TRP A 992 -18.38 48.24 21.15
C TRP A 992 -19.39 49.25 21.73
N ASP A 993 -19.97 50.10 20.87
CA ASP A 993 -21.01 51.08 21.25
C ASP A 993 -22.44 50.49 21.21
N SER A 994 -22.58 49.28 20.66
CA SER A 994 -23.84 48.58 20.44
C SER A 994 -23.74 47.12 20.89
N GLU A 995 -24.85 46.56 21.34
CA GLU A 995 -24.99 45.12 21.62
C GLU A 995 -25.50 44.39 20.37
N GLN A 996 -25.04 43.16 20.16
CA GLN A 996 -25.47 42.26 19.10
C GLN A 996 -26.12 41.01 19.71
N SER A 997 -27.45 40.93 19.61
CA SER A 997 -28.26 39.87 20.23
C SER A 997 -28.32 38.56 19.42
N GLN A 998 -27.81 38.54 18.19
CA GLN A 998 -27.79 37.36 17.33
C GLN A 998 -26.38 37.14 16.77
N LEU A 999 -25.91 35.89 16.82
CA LEU A 999 -24.62 35.53 16.24
C LEU A 999 -24.63 35.70 14.71
N PRO A 1000 -23.54 36.20 14.09
CA PRO A 1000 -23.45 36.31 12.64
C PRO A 1000 -23.68 34.98 11.93
N ALA A 1001 -24.54 34.94 10.91
CA ALA A 1001 -24.71 33.73 10.12
C ALA A 1001 -23.39 33.34 9.42
N LEU A 1002 -23.16 32.04 9.25
CA LEU A 1002 -22.03 31.57 8.44
C LEU A 1002 -22.33 31.83 6.96
N PRO A 1003 -21.34 32.34 6.19
CA PRO A 1003 -21.45 32.34 4.75
C PRO A 1003 -21.49 30.89 4.23
N ALA A 1004 -21.98 30.70 3.01
CA ALA A 1004 -21.89 29.40 2.36
C ALA A 1004 -20.42 28.96 2.33
N HIS A 1005 -20.13 27.80 2.90
CA HIS A 1005 -18.79 27.26 2.89
C HIS A 1005 -18.44 26.82 1.46
N GLN A 1006 -17.37 27.38 0.90
CA GLN A 1006 -16.84 27.01 -0.40
C GLN A 1006 -15.45 26.41 -0.18
N PRO A 1007 -15.32 25.08 -0.07
CA PRO A 1007 -14.04 24.41 0.13
C PRO A 1007 -13.25 24.36 -1.19
N GLY A 1008 -12.94 25.52 -1.75
CA GLY A 1008 -12.03 25.62 -2.89
C GLY A 1008 -10.61 25.33 -2.42
N VAL A 1009 -9.89 24.47 -3.13
CA VAL A 1009 -8.47 24.21 -2.88
C VAL A 1009 -7.68 25.52 -3.04
N LEU A 1010 -6.95 25.91 -2.00
CA LEU A 1010 -6.09 27.10 -2.02
C LEU A 1010 -4.70 26.78 -2.55
N GLU A 1011 -4.14 25.65 -2.12
CA GLU A 1011 -2.78 25.23 -2.42
C GLU A 1011 -2.71 23.71 -2.38
N THR A 1012 -1.94 23.12 -3.30
CA THR A 1012 -1.65 21.68 -3.33
C THR A 1012 -0.15 21.47 -3.46
N GLN A 1013 0.40 20.63 -2.59
CA GLN A 1013 1.79 20.22 -2.58
C GLN A 1013 1.89 18.71 -2.86
N THR A 1014 2.77 18.31 -3.78
CA THR A 1014 3.18 16.90 -3.90
C THR A 1014 4.23 16.58 -2.84
N LEU A 1015 4.01 15.53 -2.07
CA LEU A 1015 4.91 15.05 -1.02
C LEU A 1015 5.75 13.87 -1.53
N PRO A 1016 6.99 13.71 -1.05
CA PRO A 1016 7.83 12.57 -1.42
C PRO A 1016 7.20 11.27 -0.91
N GLY A 1017 7.49 10.15 -1.57
CA GLY A 1017 6.97 8.83 -1.21
C GLY A 1017 7.62 7.74 -2.04
N PRO A 1018 7.28 6.46 -1.79
CA PRO A 1018 7.75 5.36 -2.60
C PRO A 1018 7.22 5.48 -4.03
N THR A 1019 7.91 4.79 -4.93
CA THR A 1019 7.55 4.75 -6.34
C THR A 1019 6.24 4.00 -6.52
N GLY A 1020 5.37 4.46 -7.42
CA GLY A 1020 4.06 3.84 -7.61
C GLY A 1020 2.98 4.34 -6.65
N GLU A 1021 3.24 5.50 -6.03
CA GLU A 1021 2.27 6.25 -5.23
C GLU A 1021 2.29 7.73 -5.61
N SER A 1022 1.12 8.36 -5.62
CA SER A 1022 0.98 9.81 -5.67
C SER A 1022 0.49 10.30 -4.32
N ASN A 1023 1.24 11.22 -3.71
CA ASN A 1023 0.94 11.77 -2.39
C ASN A 1023 0.75 13.29 -2.50
N ARG A 1024 -0.48 13.78 -2.34
CA ARG A 1024 -0.83 15.19 -2.47
C ARG A 1024 -1.45 15.72 -1.19
N LEU A 1025 -0.89 16.81 -0.67
CA LEU A 1025 -1.43 17.56 0.46
C LEU A 1025 -2.03 18.87 -0.04
N SER A 1026 -3.34 19.04 0.13
CA SER A 1026 -4.06 20.24 -0.23
C SER A 1026 -4.48 21.01 1.02
N THR A 1027 -4.48 22.33 0.93
CA THR A 1027 -5.07 23.20 1.96
C THR A 1027 -6.35 23.85 1.45
N LEU A 1028 -7.35 23.91 2.32
CA LEU A 1028 -8.67 24.46 2.05
C LEU A 1028 -9.02 25.47 3.14
N PRO A 1029 -9.86 26.49 2.90
CA PRO A 1029 -10.33 27.35 3.98
C PRO A 1029 -11.07 26.51 5.02
N ARG A 1030 -10.87 26.78 6.32
CA ARG A 1030 -11.75 26.23 7.36
C ARG A 1030 -13.14 26.90 7.32
N PRO A 1031 -14.14 26.35 8.03
CA PRO A 1031 -15.36 27.09 8.34
C PRO A 1031 -15.03 28.48 8.87
N ALA A 1032 -15.89 29.46 8.57
CA ALA A 1032 -15.54 30.86 8.79
C ALA A 1032 -15.19 31.16 10.25
N LEU A 1033 -14.15 31.99 10.43
CA LEU A 1033 -13.71 32.43 11.75
C LEU A 1033 -14.49 33.69 12.14
N LEU A 1034 -14.99 33.72 13.38
CA LEU A 1034 -15.73 34.84 13.91
C LEU A 1034 -14.76 35.84 14.57
N CYS A 1035 -14.69 37.04 14.00
CA CYS A 1035 -13.84 38.15 14.45
C CYS A 1035 -14.62 39.03 15.42
N MET A 1036 -14.32 38.89 16.71
CA MET A 1036 -15.06 39.54 17.81
C MET A 1036 -14.28 40.65 18.48
N GLY A 1037 -13.16 41.10 17.90
CA GLY A 1037 -12.24 42.05 18.52
C GLY A 1037 -12.92 43.25 19.20
N PRO A 1038 -12.31 43.84 20.23
CA PRO A 1038 -12.87 44.95 20.99
C PRO A 1038 -13.12 46.18 20.10
N GLY A 1039 -14.36 46.33 19.61
CA GLY A 1039 -14.76 47.38 18.67
C GLY A 1039 -14.56 47.04 17.19
N ALA A 1040 -15.21 47.82 16.33
CA ALA A 1040 -15.29 47.57 14.89
C ALA A 1040 -13.92 47.56 14.18
N GLU A 1041 -13.00 48.44 14.60
CA GLU A 1041 -11.66 48.52 14.01
C GLU A 1041 -10.85 47.25 14.24
N THR A 1042 -10.88 46.71 15.47
CA THR A 1042 -10.15 45.49 15.81
C THR A 1042 -10.79 44.26 15.15
N ALA A 1043 -12.12 44.17 15.10
CA ALA A 1043 -12.80 43.10 14.36
C ALA A 1043 -12.46 43.12 12.86
N ALA A 1044 -12.38 44.30 12.24
CA ALA A 1044 -11.96 44.44 10.85
C ALA A 1044 -10.48 44.06 10.64
N ALA A 1045 -9.60 44.40 11.58
CA ALA A 1045 -8.19 44.00 11.55
C ALA A 1045 -8.00 42.48 11.66
N GLN A 1046 -8.74 41.84 12.55
CA GLN A 1046 -8.80 40.38 12.67
C GLN A 1046 -9.26 39.74 11.36
N ALA A 1047 -10.36 40.25 10.78
CA ALA A 1047 -10.90 39.71 9.53
C ALA A 1047 -9.93 39.89 8.37
N LYS A 1048 -9.20 41.01 8.32
CA LYS A 1048 -8.12 41.24 7.36
C LYS A 1048 -6.99 40.22 7.53
N ALA A 1049 -6.58 39.90 8.76
CA ALA A 1049 -5.54 38.91 9.04
C ALA A 1049 -5.95 37.49 8.60
N VAL A 1050 -7.19 37.10 8.88
CA VAL A 1050 -7.75 35.80 8.43
C VAL A 1050 -7.81 35.73 6.91
N ARG A 1051 -8.33 36.76 6.24
CA ARG A 1051 -8.43 36.82 4.77
C ARG A 1051 -7.06 36.82 4.09
N ALA A 1052 -6.06 37.45 4.70
CA ALA A 1052 -4.68 37.45 4.18
C ALA A 1052 -4.06 36.04 4.11
N LEU A 1053 -4.54 35.12 4.96
CA LEU A 1053 -4.15 33.72 4.94
C LEU A 1053 -5.06 32.86 4.04
N GLY A 1054 -5.98 33.45 3.26
CA GLY A 1054 -6.93 32.71 2.43
C GLY A 1054 -8.14 32.16 3.20
N GLY A 1055 -8.35 32.62 4.44
CA GLY A 1055 -9.48 32.23 5.27
C GLY A 1055 -10.77 32.98 4.99
N VAL A 1056 -11.86 32.44 5.51
CA VAL A 1056 -13.16 33.11 5.54
C VAL A 1056 -13.36 33.74 6.92
N ALA A 1057 -13.67 35.04 6.96
CA ALA A 1057 -13.87 35.80 8.19
C ALA A 1057 -15.26 36.44 8.23
N VAL A 1058 -15.91 36.34 9.38
CA VAL A 1058 -17.17 36.99 9.70
C VAL A 1058 -16.95 37.97 10.84
N GLU A 1059 -17.36 39.22 10.65
CA GLU A 1059 -17.13 40.30 11.60
C GLU A 1059 -18.35 40.47 12.51
N ALA A 1060 -18.10 40.65 13.82
CA ALA A 1060 -19.13 41.14 14.72
C ALA A 1060 -19.48 42.60 14.39
N THR A 1061 -20.72 43.01 14.64
CA THR A 1061 -21.22 44.39 14.45
C THR A 1061 -21.59 45.07 15.77
N GLY A 1062 -21.34 44.39 16.89
CA GLY A 1062 -21.61 44.84 18.25
C GLY A 1062 -21.01 43.87 19.26
N ARG A 1063 -21.11 44.20 20.54
CA ARG A 1063 -20.73 43.30 21.63
C ARG A 1063 -21.62 42.07 21.61
N ILE A 1064 -21.02 40.89 21.67
CA ILE A 1064 -21.73 39.61 21.73
C ILE A 1064 -21.62 39.11 23.16
N ASP A 1065 -22.75 38.76 23.76
CA ASP A 1065 -22.80 38.05 25.04
C ASP A 1065 -22.17 36.65 24.89
N PRO A 1066 -21.10 36.32 25.65
CA PRO A 1066 -20.48 35.00 25.59
C PRO A 1066 -21.45 33.83 25.75
N ASP A 1067 -22.55 33.99 26.51
CA ASP A 1067 -23.53 32.92 26.69
C ASP A 1067 -24.21 32.50 25.37
N LEU A 1068 -24.29 33.40 24.37
CA LEU A 1068 -24.79 33.07 23.04
C LEU A 1068 -23.87 32.06 22.32
N LEU A 1069 -22.58 32.02 22.66
CA LEU A 1069 -21.59 31.13 22.04
C LEU A 1069 -21.69 29.67 22.51
N THR A 1070 -22.44 29.41 23.58
CA THR A 1070 -22.74 28.04 24.03
C THR A 1070 -23.55 27.25 23.00
N THR A 1071 -24.25 27.96 22.11
CA THR A 1071 -25.00 27.40 20.99
C THR A 1071 -24.73 28.21 19.72
N GLY A 1072 -25.32 27.85 18.57
CA GLY A 1072 -25.17 28.62 17.34
C GLY A 1072 -24.17 28.03 16.33
N PRO A 1073 -23.78 28.80 15.29
CA PRO A 1073 -23.11 28.25 14.11
C PRO A 1073 -21.77 27.57 14.41
N ALA A 1074 -21.40 26.58 13.59
CA ALA A 1074 -20.14 25.86 13.70
C ALA A 1074 -18.97 26.67 13.08
N TYR A 1075 -18.56 27.75 13.74
CA TYR A 1075 -17.39 28.53 13.34
C TYR A 1075 -16.11 27.68 13.40
N GLY A 1076 -15.14 27.98 12.52
CA GLY A 1076 -13.83 27.30 12.55
C GLY A 1076 -12.94 27.76 13.70
N GLY A 1077 -13.28 28.88 14.33
CA GLY A 1077 -12.56 29.48 15.46
C GLY A 1077 -13.06 30.90 15.73
N LEU A 1078 -12.73 31.42 16.90
CA LEU A 1078 -13.10 32.79 17.32
C LEU A 1078 -11.85 33.61 17.60
N LEU A 1079 -11.80 34.85 17.13
CA LEU A 1079 -10.70 35.77 17.43
C LEU A 1079 -11.16 36.81 18.46
N TRP A 1080 -10.41 36.93 19.56
CA TRP A 1080 -10.60 37.98 20.56
C TRP A 1080 -9.23 38.54 20.97
N TRP A 1081 -8.97 39.80 20.63
CA TRP A 1081 -7.74 40.52 20.95
C TRP A 1081 -7.93 41.54 22.09
N GLY A 1082 -8.98 41.41 22.92
CA GLY A 1082 -9.23 42.29 24.07
C GLY A 1082 -8.71 41.73 25.39
N ASP A 1083 -9.38 42.04 26.50
CA ASP A 1083 -8.95 41.64 27.85
C ASP A 1083 -9.14 40.13 28.14
N ASP A 1084 -8.38 39.63 29.11
CA ASP A 1084 -8.38 38.21 29.53
C ASP A 1084 -9.67 37.77 30.24
N ALA A 1085 -10.39 38.68 30.91
CA ALA A 1085 -11.63 38.32 31.61
C ALA A 1085 -12.73 37.97 30.60
N THR A 1086 -12.93 38.84 29.60
CA THR A 1086 -13.83 38.55 28.48
C THR A 1086 -13.36 37.33 27.69
N ALA A 1087 -12.03 37.17 27.51
CA ALA A 1087 -11.49 35.99 26.85
C ALA A 1087 -11.84 34.69 27.58
N ARG A 1088 -11.74 34.67 28.91
CA ARG A 1088 -12.13 33.53 29.75
C ARG A 1088 -13.60 33.18 29.57
N ASP A 1089 -14.48 34.18 29.63
CA ASP A 1089 -15.93 33.97 29.48
C ASP A 1089 -16.26 33.35 28.11
N ILE A 1090 -15.61 33.83 27.04
CA ILE A 1090 -15.72 33.25 25.69
C ILE A 1090 -15.21 31.80 25.69
N ASP A 1091 -14.03 31.54 26.26
CA ASP A 1091 -13.41 30.22 26.24
C ASP A 1091 -14.26 29.18 27.00
N MET A 1092 -14.81 29.57 28.16
CA MET A 1092 -15.73 28.77 28.96
C MET A 1092 -17.05 28.51 28.24
N ALA A 1093 -17.59 29.50 27.51
CA ALA A 1093 -18.80 29.32 26.72
C ALA A 1093 -18.58 28.33 25.56
N LEU A 1094 -17.46 28.46 24.84
CA LEU A 1094 -17.09 27.53 23.77
C LEU A 1094 -16.88 26.10 24.27
N ALA A 1095 -16.32 25.93 25.46
CA ALA A 1095 -16.07 24.60 26.04
C ALA A 1095 -17.34 23.85 26.47
N LYS A 1096 -18.49 24.53 26.58
CA LYS A 1096 -19.80 23.90 26.86
C LYS A 1096 -20.46 23.32 25.61
N ARG A 1097 -19.89 23.54 24.43
CA ARG A 1097 -20.47 23.07 23.16
C ARG A 1097 -20.24 21.58 22.97
N ASP A 1098 -21.24 20.91 22.42
CA ASP A 1098 -21.09 19.58 21.84
C ASP A 1098 -20.49 19.67 20.42
N GLY A 1099 -19.88 18.59 19.96
CA GLY A 1099 -19.36 18.47 18.59
C GLY A 1099 -17.87 18.78 18.46
N ALA A 1100 -17.50 19.36 17.31
CA ALA A 1100 -16.10 19.70 17.00
C ALA A 1100 -15.58 20.79 17.95
N ILE A 1101 -14.31 20.69 18.35
CA ILE A 1101 -13.68 21.65 19.27
C ILE A 1101 -13.43 22.97 18.54
N ILE A 1102 -14.10 24.03 18.98
CA ILE A 1102 -13.92 25.38 18.45
C ILE A 1102 -12.84 26.11 19.27
N PRO A 1103 -11.72 26.53 18.65
CA PRO A 1103 -10.66 27.23 19.37
C PRO A 1103 -10.94 28.73 19.54
N LEU A 1104 -10.51 29.27 20.69
CA LEU A 1104 -10.31 30.70 20.88
C LEU A 1104 -8.89 31.08 20.44
N LEU A 1105 -8.78 32.13 19.63
CA LEU A 1105 -7.53 32.69 19.12
C LEU A 1105 -7.31 34.08 19.75
N ARG A 1106 -6.28 34.15 20.59
CA ARG A 1106 -5.84 35.40 21.26
C ARG A 1106 -4.74 36.13 20.50
N GLY A 1107 -4.06 35.44 19.59
CA GLY A 1107 -2.97 36.00 18.81
C GLY A 1107 -3.31 36.25 17.34
N LEU A 1108 -2.31 36.66 16.56
CA LEU A 1108 -2.42 36.65 15.10
C LEU A 1108 -2.76 35.23 14.62
N PRO A 1109 -3.71 35.08 13.66
CA PRO A 1109 -4.00 33.78 13.10
C PRO A 1109 -2.80 33.25 12.29
N ASP A 1110 -2.68 31.92 12.23
CA ASP A 1110 -1.69 31.22 11.41
C ASP A 1110 -2.38 30.33 10.35
N THR A 1111 -1.60 29.78 9.41
CA THR A 1111 -2.10 28.94 8.32
C THR A 1111 -2.91 27.75 8.83
N ALA A 1112 -2.47 27.07 9.88
CA ALA A 1112 -3.10 25.84 10.37
C ALA A 1112 -4.42 26.11 11.12
N ARG A 1113 -4.58 27.31 11.67
CA ARG A 1113 -5.84 27.79 12.28
C ARG A 1113 -6.86 28.27 11.26
N VAL A 1114 -6.41 28.71 10.10
CA VAL A 1114 -7.25 29.32 9.06
C VAL A 1114 -7.58 28.32 7.94
N ARG A 1115 -6.70 27.36 7.70
CA ARG A 1115 -6.84 26.35 6.66
C ARG A 1115 -6.96 24.95 7.25
N ALA A 1116 -7.74 24.11 6.59
CA ALA A 1116 -7.79 22.67 6.79
C ALA A 1116 -6.77 22.02 5.87
N GLU A 1117 -6.26 20.86 6.26
CA GLU A 1117 -5.33 20.06 5.49
C GLU A 1117 -6.04 18.78 5.05
N ARG A 1118 -6.08 18.47 3.75
CA ARG A 1118 -6.56 17.19 3.23
C ARG A 1118 -5.48 16.53 2.40
N HIS A 1119 -5.24 15.27 2.67
CA HIS A 1119 -4.23 14.48 1.98
C HIS A 1119 -4.90 13.40 1.15
N VAL A 1120 -4.43 13.22 -0.08
CA VAL A 1120 -4.86 12.17 -1.00
C VAL A 1120 -3.65 11.33 -1.38
N CYS A 1121 -3.71 10.03 -1.09
CA CYS A 1121 -2.78 9.04 -1.60
C CYS A 1121 -3.45 8.15 -2.64
N VAL A 1122 -2.86 8.09 -3.84
CA VAL A 1122 -3.32 7.21 -4.92
C VAL A 1122 -2.26 6.16 -5.18
N ASP A 1123 -2.64 4.89 -5.12
CA ASP A 1123 -1.83 3.80 -5.66
C ASP A 1123 -1.88 3.85 -7.19
N THR A 1124 -0.81 4.33 -7.81
CA THR A 1124 -0.71 4.45 -9.28
C THR A 1124 -0.34 3.13 -9.97
N THR A 1125 -0.11 2.07 -9.19
CA THR A 1125 0.18 0.71 -9.68
C THR A 1125 -1.02 -0.22 -9.62
N ALA A 1126 -2.16 0.24 -9.10
CA ALA A 1126 -3.37 -0.57 -8.93
C ALA A 1126 -3.88 -1.22 -10.23
N SER A 1127 -3.57 -0.62 -11.38
CA SER A 1127 -3.89 -1.19 -12.70
C SER A 1127 -3.07 -2.45 -13.02
N GLY A 1128 -1.97 -2.74 -12.31
CA GLY A 1128 -1.11 -3.90 -12.52
C GLY A 1128 0.33 -3.59 -12.90
N GLY A 1129 0.76 -2.32 -12.80
CA GLY A 1129 2.17 -1.92 -12.83
C GLY A 1129 2.41 -0.41 -12.95
N ASN A 1130 3.67 0.01 -13.08
CA ASN A 1130 4.11 1.39 -12.90
C ASN A 1130 4.60 2.07 -14.19
N ALA A 1131 3.78 2.94 -14.79
CA ALA A 1131 4.11 3.65 -16.01
C ALA A 1131 5.38 4.54 -15.91
N GLN A 1132 5.60 5.20 -14.77
CA GLN A 1132 6.75 6.09 -14.58
C GLN A 1132 8.07 5.31 -14.60
N LEU A 1133 8.12 4.19 -13.90
CA LEU A 1133 9.29 3.31 -13.88
C LEU A 1133 9.60 2.71 -15.25
N LEU A 1134 8.57 2.37 -16.03
CA LEU A 1134 8.74 1.84 -17.38
C LEU A 1134 9.33 2.87 -18.34
N GLY A 1135 9.07 4.16 -18.12
CA GLY A 1135 9.72 5.25 -18.85
C GLY A 1135 11.19 5.48 -18.47
N MET A 1136 11.60 5.13 -17.24
CA MET A 1136 12.97 5.33 -16.75
C MET A 1136 13.95 4.22 -17.17
N MET A 1137 13.43 3.07 -17.61
CA MET A 1137 14.24 1.97 -18.17
C MET A 1137 14.61 2.15 -19.65
N ALA A 1138 14.05 3.17 -20.32
CA ALA A 1138 14.14 3.41 -21.76
C ALA A 1138 15.53 3.84 -22.22
#